data_AF-A0A8C0LQR9-F1
#
_entry.id   AF-A0A8C0LQR9-F1
#
_cell.length_a   1.000
_cell.length_b   1.000
_cell.length_c   1.000
_cell.angle_alpha   90.00
_cell.angle_beta   90.00
_cell.angle_gamma   90.00
#
_symmetry.space_group_name_H-M   'P 1'
#
loop_
_entity.id
_entity.type
_entity.pdbx_description
1 polymer ?
#
loop_
_entity_poly.entity_id
_entity_poly.type
_entity_poly.pdbx_seq_one_letter_code
_entity_poly.pdbx_strand_id
1 'polypeptide(L)'
;MSLSHLNNPLWLSPCQGRYFLVRDVAEKMDVLGTLRGCGAPNFRQVRGGLTVFGMGQPSLSGFRQVLQKLQKDGHRGCIIFCVREEPVLFLRADEDFVPYTPRDKQNLHENLQGLGPGIQVESLELAIRKEIHDFAQLSENMYHVYHNIEDLLGEPHAVTIRGEDDVLVTKEVFQRPLFLQPTYRYHRLPLPEQGAPLEAEFDAFVSVLRETPSLLLLRDAHGPPPALLFSCQTGVGRTNLGMTLGTLVLFHHSGAASRPEAVPLQTKPLPLEQLQVIQSFLHMVPQGRKMVEEVDRALTACAELHDLKEVVLERQKKLEGTRPEGPAQGRSSQHGVRQRALQSLEQYFYLILFNYYLHEQYPLAFALSFSRWLCAHPELYRLPVTLNSAGPVAPGDLITKGSLVADDLVSPDALSTIREMDVANFRRVPRMPIYGTAQPSTKALGSVLAYLTDAKRKLRHVVWVNLREEAVLECDGHTHSLRCPGPPMASDQLEHLESQLKAHLSTPLSGTGGPPTRRFQTCLTMQEVFGQHRGTYPGLTYHRIPVPDFCAPCEKDFDRLLEALRAALALDAGTGFVFSCLSGQGRTTTAMVVAVLAFWHMQGFPEVGEEELVSVPDAKFTKGEFEVVMKVVQLLPDGHHVKKEVDAALDTVSETMTPMHYHLREIIICTYRQARAAKSEQEARRLQLRSLQYLERYVYLVLFNAYLHLEKEDSWRRPFSSWMREVASKAGVYEILNQLGFPELESVQAQPFSRLRCRWQEQSRSPEPSAAGDFL
;
A
#
# COMPACT_ATOMS: atom_id res chain seq x y z
N MET A 1 -1.98 40.88 -6.02
CA MET A 1 -0.82 41.75 -5.73
C MET A 1 0.43 40.87 -5.76
N SER A 2 1.51 41.31 -6.41
CA SER A 2 2.70 40.50 -6.63
C SER A 2 3.43 40.17 -5.32
N LEU A 3 3.92 38.93 -5.20
CA LEU A 3 4.69 38.35 -4.10
C LEU A 3 6.07 39.01 -3.86
N SER A 4 6.31 40.21 -4.38
CA SER A 4 7.61 40.90 -4.40
C SER A 4 8.04 41.51 -3.05
N HIS A 5 7.16 41.57 -2.04
CA HIS A 5 7.48 42.11 -0.71
C HIS A 5 8.05 41.07 0.28
N LEU A 6 8.11 39.79 -0.10
CA LEU A 6 8.58 38.68 0.74
C LEU A 6 10.11 38.50 0.80
N ASN A 7 10.88 39.34 0.10
CA ASN A 7 12.33 39.18 -0.10
C ASN A 7 13.23 40.05 0.79
N ASN A 8 12.72 40.59 1.90
CA ASN A 8 13.53 41.43 2.78
C ASN A 8 14.34 40.52 3.76
N PRO A 9 15.69 40.51 3.73
CA PRO A 9 16.52 39.50 4.39
C PRO A 9 16.67 39.65 5.91
N LEU A 10 16.01 40.65 6.53
CA LEU A 10 16.07 40.94 7.97
C LEU A 10 15.01 40.18 8.81
N TRP A 11 14.23 39.28 8.20
CA TRP A 11 13.03 38.67 8.80
C TRP A 11 13.02 37.13 8.76
N LEU A 12 14.07 36.46 9.27
CA LEU A 12 14.18 34.99 9.25
C LEU A 12 14.65 34.47 10.60
N SER A 13 13.88 33.65 11.33
CA SER A 13 13.58 32.27 10.90
C SER A 13 12.64 31.46 11.85
N PRO A 14 11.98 30.39 11.36
CA PRO A 14 11.64 29.22 12.20
C PRO A 14 12.10 27.84 11.65
N CYS A 15 13.07 27.75 10.72
CA CYS A 15 13.98 26.58 10.49
C CYS A 15 15.00 26.83 9.34
N GLN A 16 15.66 27.99 9.29
CA GLN A 16 16.36 28.63 8.14
C GLN A 16 15.48 29.46 7.19
N GLY A 17 14.43 30.09 7.72
CA GLY A 17 13.66 31.07 6.95
C GLY A 17 12.69 30.46 5.93
N ARG A 18 12.24 29.21 6.15
CA ARG A 18 11.33 28.48 5.26
C ARG A 18 9.84 28.60 5.64
N TYR A 19 9.53 28.88 6.91
CA TYR A 19 8.15 28.84 7.42
C TYR A 19 7.69 30.18 8.00
N PHE A 20 6.38 30.37 8.08
CA PHE A 20 5.71 31.45 8.80
C PHE A 20 4.79 30.87 9.87
N LEU A 21 4.68 31.53 11.04
CA LEU A 21 3.68 31.18 12.05
C LEU A 21 2.36 31.89 11.75
N VAL A 22 1.31 31.10 11.56
CA VAL A 22 -0.04 31.59 11.25
C VAL A 22 -0.98 31.24 12.40
N ARG A 23 -1.76 32.22 12.86
CA ARG A 23 -2.75 32.04 13.93
C ARG A 23 -3.83 31.07 13.49
N ASP A 24 -4.20 30.14 14.36
CA ASP A 24 -5.39 29.32 14.13
C ASP A 24 -6.64 30.19 14.35
N VAL A 25 -7.39 30.46 13.28
CA VAL A 25 -8.55 31.37 13.31
C VAL A 25 -9.80 30.65 13.83
N ALA A 26 -9.91 30.50 15.15
CA ALA A 26 -10.99 29.74 15.79
C ALA A 26 -12.41 30.24 15.42
N GLU A 27 -12.61 31.55 15.24
CA GLU A 27 -13.92 32.15 14.96
C GLU A 27 -14.46 31.81 13.56
N LYS A 28 -13.60 31.77 12.53
CA LYS A 28 -14.00 31.35 11.17
C LYS A 28 -14.27 29.84 11.09
N MET A 29 -13.68 29.07 12.00
CA MET A 29 -13.76 27.60 12.01
C MET A 29 -14.92 27.05 12.85
N ASP A 30 -15.56 27.85 13.70
CA ASP A 30 -16.60 27.42 14.64
C ASP A 30 -18.01 27.41 14.03
N VAL A 31 -18.34 26.33 13.34
CA VAL A 31 -19.66 26.12 12.72
C VAL A 31 -20.78 26.00 13.76
N LEU A 32 -20.49 25.41 14.92
CA LEU A 32 -21.48 25.22 16.00
C LEU A 32 -21.64 26.43 16.94
N GLY A 33 -20.81 27.47 16.80
CA GLY A 33 -20.86 28.65 17.68
C GLY A 33 -20.53 28.34 19.14
N THR A 34 -19.73 27.30 19.40
CA THR A 34 -19.43 26.78 20.73
C THR A 34 -18.22 27.45 21.40
N LEU A 35 -17.44 28.25 20.66
CA LEU A 35 -16.26 28.94 21.17
C LEU A 35 -16.58 29.86 22.35
N ARG A 36 -17.68 30.64 22.25
CA ARG A 36 -18.09 31.57 23.31
C ARG A 36 -18.67 30.89 24.55
N GLY A 37 -19.35 29.76 24.37
CA GLY A 37 -20.06 29.06 25.46
C GLY A 37 -19.24 27.98 26.15
N CYS A 38 -18.35 27.31 25.40
CA CYS A 38 -17.58 26.15 25.87
C CYS A 38 -16.06 26.38 25.84
N GLY A 39 -15.59 27.49 25.25
CA GLY A 39 -14.17 27.83 25.16
C GLY A 39 -13.41 27.16 24.01
N ALA A 40 -14.06 26.32 23.20
CA ALA A 40 -13.44 25.66 22.05
C ALA A 40 -14.38 25.66 20.85
N PRO A 41 -13.86 25.81 19.62
CA PRO A 41 -14.68 25.75 18.42
C PRO A 41 -15.20 24.32 18.18
N ASN A 42 -16.41 24.19 17.65
CA ASN A 42 -17.06 22.92 17.33
C ASN A 42 -17.10 21.88 18.48
N PHE A 43 -17.13 22.30 19.74
CA PHE A 43 -17.22 21.40 20.91
C PHE A 43 -18.57 20.67 20.92
N ARG A 44 -18.55 19.34 20.87
CA ARG A 44 -19.77 18.51 20.86
C ARG A 44 -19.55 17.13 21.46
N GLN A 45 -20.66 16.51 21.89
CA GLN A 45 -20.72 15.10 22.26
C GLN A 45 -21.26 14.28 21.09
N VAL A 46 -20.79 13.04 20.94
CA VAL A 46 -21.37 12.10 19.97
C VAL A 46 -22.85 11.82 20.29
N ARG A 47 -23.65 11.59 19.25
CA ARG A 47 -25.07 11.23 19.43
C ARG A 47 -25.20 9.86 20.09
N GLY A 48 -26.29 9.65 20.83
CA GLY A 48 -26.55 8.38 21.53
C GLY A 48 -26.01 8.32 22.96
N GLY A 49 -25.55 9.44 23.54
CA GLY A 49 -25.22 9.55 24.97
C GLY A 49 -23.90 8.90 25.39
N LEU A 50 -23.07 8.48 24.44
CA LEU A 50 -21.73 7.96 24.73
C LEU A 50 -20.79 9.07 25.17
N THR A 51 -19.82 8.75 26.02
CA THR A 51 -18.86 9.71 26.61
C THR A 51 -17.71 10.05 25.64
N VAL A 52 -18.03 10.34 24.37
CA VAL A 52 -17.08 10.73 23.33
C VAL A 52 -17.37 12.15 22.88
N PHE A 53 -16.33 12.98 22.86
CA PHE A 53 -16.40 14.41 22.58
C PHE A 53 -15.39 14.80 21.50
N GLY A 54 -15.73 15.82 20.74
CA GLY A 54 -14.86 16.42 19.74
C GLY A 54 -14.81 17.93 19.85
N MET A 55 -13.67 18.53 19.56
CA MET A 55 -13.48 19.99 19.45
C MET A 55 -12.41 20.35 18.42
N GLY A 56 -12.40 21.62 17.99
CA GLY A 56 -11.26 22.22 17.32
C GLY A 56 -10.28 22.83 18.30
N GLN A 57 -9.24 23.49 17.80
CA GLN A 57 -8.11 23.95 18.61
C GLN A 57 -8.54 25.08 19.55
N PRO A 58 -8.51 24.89 20.88
CA PRO A 58 -8.77 25.97 21.83
C PRO A 58 -7.50 26.78 22.13
N SER A 59 -7.68 27.95 22.74
CA SER A 59 -6.63 28.61 23.52
C SER A 59 -6.44 27.93 24.89
N LEU A 60 -5.44 28.34 25.67
CA LEU A 60 -5.25 27.79 27.02
C LEU A 60 -6.45 28.07 27.94
N SER A 61 -6.96 29.30 27.95
CA SER A 61 -8.14 29.68 28.73
C SER A 61 -9.38 28.93 28.24
N GLY A 62 -9.54 28.79 26.92
CA GLY A 62 -10.61 28.02 26.29
C GLY A 62 -10.60 26.55 26.69
N PHE A 63 -9.42 25.92 26.70
CA PHE A 63 -9.28 24.53 27.14
C PHE A 63 -9.66 24.35 28.61
N ARG A 64 -9.31 25.30 29.49
CA ARG A 64 -9.75 25.27 30.90
C ARG A 64 -11.28 25.33 31.02
N GLN A 65 -11.97 26.08 30.17
CA GLN A 65 -13.44 26.13 30.15
C GLN A 65 -14.04 24.78 29.72
N VAL A 66 -13.46 24.12 28.72
CA VAL A 66 -13.87 22.77 28.29
C VAL A 66 -13.76 21.78 29.46
N LEU A 67 -12.63 21.79 30.19
CA LEU A 67 -12.43 20.92 31.35
C LEU A 67 -13.49 21.17 32.44
N GLN A 68 -13.76 22.44 32.76
CA GLN A 68 -14.80 22.81 33.72
C GLN A 68 -16.19 22.36 33.26
N LYS A 69 -16.48 22.44 31.96
CA LYS A 69 -17.74 21.98 31.38
C LYS A 69 -17.89 20.47 31.55
N LEU A 70 -16.87 19.67 31.19
CA LEU A 70 -16.90 18.21 31.37
C LEU A 70 -17.07 17.80 32.84
N GLN A 71 -16.46 18.54 33.77
CA GLN A 71 -16.62 18.29 35.21
C GLN A 71 -18.04 18.60 35.69
N LYS A 72 -18.61 19.73 35.26
CA LYS A 72 -20.01 20.11 35.57
C LYS A 72 -21.01 19.10 35.02
N ASP A 73 -20.72 18.51 33.88
CA ASP A 73 -21.54 17.47 33.25
C ASP A 73 -21.36 16.07 33.89
N GLY A 74 -20.53 15.97 34.95
CA GLY A 74 -20.41 14.77 35.79
C GLY A 74 -19.32 13.79 35.38
N HIS A 75 -18.45 14.14 34.42
CA HIS A 75 -17.35 13.28 34.00
C HIS A 75 -16.20 13.34 35.02
N ARG A 76 -15.89 12.18 35.65
CA ARG A 76 -14.87 12.07 36.70
C ARG A 76 -13.44 11.95 36.17
N GLY A 77 -13.27 11.65 34.89
CA GLY A 77 -11.99 11.52 34.22
C GLY A 77 -12.15 11.69 32.72
N CYS A 78 -11.07 12.07 32.04
CA CYS A 78 -11.06 12.31 30.60
C CYS A 78 -9.71 11.97 29.99
N ILE A 79 -9.73 11.29 28.84
CA ILE A 79 -8.55 11.08 28.00
C ILE A 79 -8.67 12.03 26.82
N ILE A 80 -7.73 12.96 26.73
CA ILE A 80 -7.64 13.97 25.68
C ILE A 80 -6.65 13.49 24.62
N PHE A 81 -7.12 13.35 23.39
CA PHE A 81 -6.32 13.05 22.21
C PHE A 81 -6.18 14.30 21.34
N CYS A 82 -4.97 14.86 21.25
CA CYS A 82 -4.66 15.81 20.19
C CYS A 82 -4.31 15.03 18.92
N VAL A 83 -5.19 15.11 17.91
CA VAL A 83 -5.09 14.33 16.68
C VAL A 83 -4.38 15.06 15.53
N ARG A 84 -3.64 16.12 15.84
CA ARG A 84 -2.94 16.94 14.83
C ARG A 84 -1.57 16.34 14.48
N GLU A 85 -1.31 16.19 13.18
CA GLU A 85 -0.01 15.74 12.65
C GLU A 85 1.03 16.88 12.61
N GLU A 86 0.56 18.11 12.39
CA GLU A 86 1.37 19.31 12.27
C GLU A 86 1.74 19.90 13.65
N PRO A 87 2.93 20.52 13.79
CA PRO A 87 3.34 21.17 15.04
C PRO A 87 2.45 22.38 15.36
N VAL A 88 2.20 22.62 16.64
CA VAL A 88 1.42 23.78 17.12
C VAL A 88 2.17 24.45 18.27
N LEU A 89 2.28 25.76 18.19
CA LEU A 89 2.92 26.61 19.19
C LEU A 89 1.88 27.57 19.74
N PHE A 90 2.02 27.97 21.00
CA PHE A 90 1.11 28.90 21.62
C PHE A 90 1.87 30.11 22.11
N LEU A 91 1.49 31.28 21.61
CA LEU A 91 2.13 32.53 21.97
C LEU A 91 1.25 33.28 22.96
N ARG A 92 1.90 33.94 23.92
CA ARG A 92 1.20 34.81 24.87
C ARG A 92 0.53 35.96 24.13
N ALA A 93 -0.77 36.11 24.33
CA ALA A 93 -1.55 37.26 23.88
C ALA A 93 -2.45 37.69 25.04
N ASP A 94 -2.20 38.90 25.55
CA ASP A 94 -2.80 39.42 26.79
C ASP A 94 -2.59 38.44 27.97
N GLU A 95 -3.67 37.95 28.58
CA GLU A 95 -3.67 37.01 29.71
C GLU A 95 -3.88 35.53 29.27
N ASP A 96 -3.80 35.24 27.97
CA ASP A 96 -4.02 33.91 27.40
C ASP A 96 -2.87 33.45 26.50
N PHE A 97 -2.93 32.18 26.09
CA PHE A 97 -2.01 31.57 25.13
C PHE A 97 -2.80 31.11 23.91
N VAL A 98 -2.50 31.72 22.76
CA VAL A 98 -3.24 31.56 21.52
C VAL A 98 -2.47 30.63 20.57
N PRO A 99 -3.15 29.68 19.89
CA PRO A 99 -2.51 28.73 18.98
C PRO A 99 -2.05 29.35 17.65
N TYR A 100 -0.84 28.98 17.23
CA TYR A 100 -0.21 29.28 15.96
C TYR A 100 0.36 28.01 15.33
N THR A 101 0.15 27.84 14.03
CA THR A 101 0.61 26.70 13.26
C THR A 101 1.62 27.16 12.21
N PRO A 102 2.80 26.52 12.09
CA PRO A 102 3.75 26.79 11.02
C PRO A 102 3.15 26.47 9.62
N ARG A 103 3.52 27.29 8.64
CA ARG A 103 3.12 27.20 7.23
C ARG A 103 4.31 27.40 6.31
N ASP A 104 4.37 26.69 5.19
CA ASP A 104 5.42 26.92 4.19
C ASP A 104 5.20 28.29 3.52
N LYS A 105 6.28 29.04 3.32
CA LYS A 105 6.23 30.36 2.66
C LYS A 105 5.65 30.32 1.26
N GLN A 106 5.81 29.19 0.57
CA GLN A 106 5.29 28.99 -0.78
C GLN A 106 3.80 28.60 -0.77
N ASN A 107 3.29 28.07 0.36
CA ASN A 107 1.90 27.68 0.50
C ASN A 107 1.37 27.93 1.93
N LEU A 108 0.85 29.13 2.14
CA LEU A 108 0.33 29.56 3.44
C LEU A 108 -1.02 28.93 3.82
N HIS A 109 -1.73 28.35 2.84
CA HIS A 109 -3.09 27.84 3.04
C HIS A 109 -3.13 26.40 3.55
N GLU A 110 -2.02 25.65 3.46
CA GLU A 110 -1.96 24.24 3.82
C GLU A 110 -1.12 24.00 5.07
N ASN A 111 -1.58 23.09 5.93
CA ASN A 111 -0.77 22.60 7.05
C ASN A 111 0.48 21.89 6.55
N LEU A 112 1.53 21.89 7.37
CA LEU A 112 2.67 21.00 7.13
C LEU A 112 2.17 19.55 7.20
N GLN A 113 2.28 18.83 6.09
CA GLN A 113 1.90 17.43 5.97
C GLN A 113 3.15 16.57 5.83
N GLY A 114 3.09 15.33 6.32
CA GLY A 114 4.14 14.33 6.07
C GLY A 114 5.54 14.79 6.48
N LEU A 115 5.72 15.13 7.77
CA LEU A 115 6.96 15.66 8.37
C LEU A 115 8.22 14.80 8.16
N GLY A 116 8.13 13.66 7.47
CA GLY A 116 9.22 12.74 7.22
C GLY A 116 9.23 11.58 8.22
N PRO A 117 9.78 10.42 7.84
CA PRO A 117 9.83 9.27 8.71
C PRO A 117 10.74 9.51 9.92
N GLY A 118 10.27 9.16 11.12
CA GLY A 118 11.05 9.23 12.37
C GLY A 118 11.07 10.59 13.06
N ILE A 119 10.47 11.63 12.48
CA ILE A 119 10.33 12.95 13.14
C ILE A 119 9.14 12.91 14.09
N GLN A 120 9.39 13.03 15.39
CA GLN A 120 8.34 13.24 16.39
C GLN A 120 7.93 14.72 16.39
N VAL A 121 6.64 14.98 16.18
CA VAL A 121 6.10 16.35 16.09
C VAL A 121 6.38 17.16 17.35
N GLU A 122 6.39 16.56 18.52
CA GLU A 122 6.70 17.21 19.79
C GLU A 122 8.16 17.66 19.85
N SER A 123 9.08 16.89 19.27
CA SER A 123 10.50 17.29 19.16
C SER A 123 10.65 18.47 18.21
N LEU A 124 9.87 18.50 17.13
CA LEU A 124 9.82 19.62 16.19
C LEU A 124 9.24 20.88 16.85
N GLU A 125 8.17 20.76 17.65
CA GLU A 125 7.61 21.88 18.42
C GLU A 125 8.66 22.50 19.35
N LEU A 126 9.44 21.68 20.06
CA LEU A 126 10.52 22.15 20.93
C LEU A 126 11.65 22.84 20.14
N ALA A 127 12.02 22.29 18.98
CA ALA A 127 13.02 22.90 18.11
C ALA A 127 12.57 24.26 17.58
N ILE A 128 11.32 24.37 17.12
CA ILE A 128 10.72 25.62 16.66
C ILE A 128 10.64 26.64 17.80
N ARG A 129 10.25 26.23 19.00
CA ARG A 129 10.24 27.12 20.18
C ARG A 129 11.61 27.72 20.45
N LYS A 130 12.64 26.87 20.46
CA LYS A 130 14.03 27.31 20.69
C LYS A 130 14.43 28.35 19.64
N GLU A 131 14.11 28.10 18.39
CA GLU A 131 14.46 29.02 17.30
C GLU A 131 13.70 30.35 17.37
N ILE A 132 12.41 30.34 17.72
CA ILE A 132 11.64 31.56 17.97
C ILE A 132 12.31 32.40 19.06
N HIS A 133 12.76 31.74 20.14
CA HIS A 133 13.44 32.42 21.25
C HIS A 133 14.80 32.98 20.83
N ASP A 134 15.64 32.17 20.19
CA ASP A 134 16.97 32.58 19.71
C ASP A 134 16.84 33.76 18.73
N PHE A 135 15.85 33.74 17.83
CA PHE A 135 15.59 34.85 16.91
C PHE A 135 15.12 36.10 17.64
N ALA A 136 14.14 35.97 18.55
CA ALA A 136 13.62 37.11 19.30
C ALA A 136 14.71 37.81 20.12
N GLN A 137 15.66 37.07 20.71
CA GLN A 137 16.80 37.67 21.42
C GLN A 137 17.68 38.55 20.52
N LEU A 138 17.76 38.24 19.23
CA LEU A 138 18.51 39.03 18.24
C LEU A 138 17.72 40.24 17.72
N SER A 139 16.40 40.26 17.88
CA SER A 139 15.48 41.27 17.36
C SER A 139 14.70 42.00 18.46
N GLU A 140 15.42 42.49 19.48
CA GLU A 140 14.84 43.29 20.59
C GLU A 140 13.65 42.61 21.30
N ASN A 141 13.68 41.27 21.43
CA ASN A 141 12.62 40.43 21.97
C ASN A 141 11.32 40.44 21.15
N MET A 142 11.37 40.77 19.85
CA MET A 142 10.20 40.81 18.98
C MET A 142 10.22 39.68 17.95
N TYR A 143 9.11 38.96 17.82
CA TYR A 143 8.89 37.95 16.78
C TYR A 143 7.67 38.31 15.93
N HIS A 144 7.66 37.94 14.65
CA HIS A 144 6.59 38.31 13.72
C HIS A 144 5.70 37.12 13.37
N VAL A 145 4.38 37.31 13.45
CA VAL A 145 3.36 36.29 13.18
C VAL A 145 2.28 36.82 12.25
N TYR A 146 1.55 35.91 11.62
CA TYR A 146 0.46 36.24 10.71
C TYR A 146 -0.88 35.90 11.34
N HIS A 147 -1.84 36.82 11.32
CA HIS A 147 -3.19 36.59 11.81
C HIS A 147 -4.19 36.28 10.68
N ASN A 148 -3.96 36.85 9.50
CA ASN A 148 -4.79 36.66 8.31
C ASN A 148 -3.91 36.35 7.09
N ILE A 149 -4.22 35.25 6.41
CA ILE A 149 -3.54 34.82 5.18
C ILE A 149 -4.35 35.13 3.91
N GLU A 150 -5.61 35.56 4.05
CA GLU A 150 -6.49 35.95 2.93
C GLU A 150 -6.29 37.42 2.56
N ASP A 151 -6.05 38.26 3.56
CA ASP A 151 -5.71 39.68 3.40
C ASP A 151 -4.44 39.99 4.19
N LEU A 152 -3.38 40.35 3.46
CA LEU A 152 -2.06 40.66 4.02
C LEU A 152 -1.91 42.14 4.38
N LEU A 153 -2.95 42.96 4.18
CA LEU A 153 -2.93 44.36 4.64
C LEU A 153 -2.83 44.40 6.17
N GLY A 154 -1.74 44.97 6.68
CA GLY A 154 -1.47 45.07 8.11
C GLY A 154 -0.74 43.86 8.71
N GLU A 155 -0.33 42.89 7.90
CA GLU A 155 0.55 41.79 8.31
C GLU A 155 2.03 42.09 8.00
N PRO A 156 3.00 41.49 8.73
CA PRO A 156 2.84 40.65 9.92
C PRO A 156 2.69 41.46 11.21
N HIS A 157 2.17 40.83 12.26
CA HIS A 157 2.06 41.38 13.60
C HIS A 157 3.29 41.06 14.46
N ALA A 158 3.77 42.04 15.21
CA ALA A 158 4.91 41.87 16.12
C ALA A 158 4.44 41.44 17.52
N VAL A 159 5.03 40.37 18.06
CA VAL A 159 4.73 39.78 19.37
C VAL A 159 6.01 39.80 20.21
N THR A 160 5.89 40.19 21.48
CA THR A 160 7.04 40.23 22.40
C THR A 160 7.29 38.87 23.04
N ILE A 161 8.52 38.35 22.91
CA ILE A 161 8.98 37.08 23.49
C ILE A 161 10.15 37.37 24.44
N ARG A 162 9.89 37.40 25.75
CA ARG A 162 10.89 37.72 26.77
C ARG A 162 11.66 36.50 27.27
N GLY A 163 11.04 35.33 27.19
CA GLY A 163 11.60 34.07 27.65
C GLY A 163 10.87 32.86 27.09
N GLU A 164 11.35 31.65 27.41
CA GLU A 164 10.71 30.41 26.95
C GLU A 164 9.26 30.26 27.43
N ASP A 165 8.90 30.85 28.58
CA ASP A 165 7.53 30.81 29.12
C ASP A 165 6.50 31.61 28.29
N ASP A 166 6.95 32.43 27.34
CA ASP A 166 6.05 33.16 26.43
C ASP A 166 5.64 32.34 25.20
N VAL A 167 6.28 31.18 24.99
CA VAL A 167 6.03 30.26 23.88
C VAL A 167 5.80 28.86 24.43
N LEU A 168 4.55 28.41 24.49
CA LEU A 168 4.23 27.07 24.96
C LEU A 168 4.07 26.09 23.80
N VAL A 169 4.49 24.85 24.01
CA VAL A 169 4.21 23.75 23.06
C VAL A 169 2.88 23.07 23.40
N THR A 170 2.32 22.31 22.45
CA THR A 170 1.03 21.61 22.62
C THR A 170 0.97 20.81 23.92
N LYS A 171 2.02 20.03 24.20
CA LYS A 171 2.09 19.20 25.41
C LYS A 171 1.92 20.03 26.69
N GLU A 172 2.52 21.21 26.77
CA GLU A 172 2.45 22.07 27.95
C GLU A 172 1.06 22.67 28.14
N VAL A 173 0.41 23.13 27.06
CA VAL A 173 -0.94 23.71 27.12
C VAL A 173 -1.96 22.68 27.58
N PHE A 174 -1.86 21.44 27.10
CA PHE A 174 -2.79 20.39 27.47
C PHE A 174 -2.45 19.71 28.81
N GLN A 175 -1.17 19.55 29.19
CA GLN A 175 -0.80 18.85 30.43
C GLN A 175 -0.81 19.74 31.67
N ARG A 176 -0.39 21.02 31.57
CA ARG A 176 -0.30 21.91 32.75
C ARG A 176 -1.65 22.05 33.49
N PRO A 177 -2.80 22.25 32.81
CA PRO A 177 -4.11 22.31 33.49
C PRO A 177 -4.52 21.00 34.16
N LEU A 178 -3.96 19.86 33.72
CA LEU A 178 -4.28 18.53 34.23
C LEU A 178 -3.38 18.10 35.39
N PHE A 179 -2.37 18.90 35.76
CA PHE A 179 -1.38 18.54 36.79
C PHE A 179 -2.02 18.15 38.13
N LEU A 180 -3.12 18.81 38.51
CA LEU A 180 -3.87 18.52 39.74
C LEU A 180 -5.08 17.58 39.52
N GLN A 181 -5.21 16.99 38.32
CA GLN A 181 -6.34 16.16 37.90
C GLN A 181 -5.84 14.78 37.44
N PRO A 182 -5.54 13.85 38.36
CA PRO A 182 -4.88 12.57 38.02
C PRO A 182 -5.74 11.63 37.16
N THR A 183 -7.05 11.87 37.09
CA THR A 183 -8.00 11.12 36.25
C THR A 183 -8.08 11.67 34.83
N TYR A 184 -7.39 12.77 34.53
CA TYR A 184 -7.30 13.37 33.22
C TYR A 184 -5.93 13.09 32.61
N ARG A 185 -5.89 12.68 31.34
CA ARG A 185 -4.65 12.33 30.64
C ARG A 185 -4.64 12.94 29.25
N TYR A 186 -3.47 13.39 28.82
CA TYR A 186 -3.26 13.93 27.48
C TYR A 186 -2.33 13.02 26.67
N HIS A 187 -2.73 12.73 25.44
CA HIS A 187 -1.96 11.98 24.45
C HIS A 187 -1.96 12.72 23.11
N ARG A 188 -0.79 12.73 22.46
CA ARG A 188 -0.66 13.14 21.06
C ARG A 188 -0.82 11.91 20.18
N LEU A 189 -1.73 11.97 19.21
CA LEU A 189 -2.02 10.89 18.27
C LEU A 189 -2.12 11.48 16.86
N PRO A 190 -1.01 11.72 16.16
CA PRO A 190 -1.03 12.43 14.88
C PRO A 190 -1.81 11.64 13.83
N LEU A 191 -3.06 12.03 13.54
CA LEU A 191 -3.87 11.41 12.48
C LEU A 191 -3.72 12.20 11.18
N PRO A 192 -3.64 11.53 10.02
CA PRO A 192 -3.46 12.20 8.74
C PRO A 192 -4.68 13.06 8.39
N GLU A 193 -4.44 14.21 7.78
CA GLU A 193 -5.52 15.05 7.24
C GLU A 193 -6.27 14.37 6.08
N GLN A 194 -5.57 13.55 5.31
CA GLN A 194 -6.13 12.81 4.17
C GLN A 194 -5.70 11.34 4.19
N GLY A 195 -6.64 10.43 3.93
CA GLY A 195 -6.39 8.99 3.89
C GLY A 195 -6.64 8.30 5.23
N ALA A 196 -6.35 7.00 5.29
CA ALA A 196 -6.52 6.24 6.52
C ALA A 196 -5.29 6.32 7.43
N PRO A 197 -5.46 6.31 8.76
CA PRO A 197 -4.35 6.22 9.71
C PRO A 197 -3.44 5.04 9.42
N LEU A 198 -2.15 5.20 9.69
CA LEU A 198 -1.17 4.12 9.62
C LEU A 198 -1.38 3.13 10.78
N GLU A 199 -0.93 1.89 10.59
CA GLU A 199 -1.08 0.83 11.60
C GLU A 199 -0.45 1.22 12.95
N ALA A 200 0.67 1.96 12.91
CA ALA A 200 1.33 2.48 14.10
C ALA A 200 0.47 3.50 14.88
N GLU A 201 -0.39 4.25 14.21
CA GLU A 201 -1.32 5.19 14.85
C GLU A 201 -2.46 4.43 15.53
N PHE A 202 -2.98 3.37 14.91
CA PHE A 202 -3.92 2.46 15.57
C PHE A 202 -3.28 1.78 16.79
N ASP A 203 -2.03 1.31 16.67
CA ASP A 203 -1.29 0.72 17.79
C ASP A 203 -1.10 1.71 18.95
N ALA A 204 -0.74 2.96 18.64
CA ALA A 204 -0.60 4.02 19.63
C ALA A 204 -1.92 4.31 20.34
N PHE A 205 -3.03 4.40 19.60
CA PHE A 205 -4.37 4.55 20.17
C PHE A 205 -4.73 3.38 21.09
N VAL A 206 -4.52 2.14 20.64
CA VAL A 206 -4.80 0.93 21.42
C VAL A 206 -3.92 0.84 22.67
N SER A 207 -2.66 1.27 22.63
CA SER A 207 -1.78 1.28 23.81
C SER A 207 -2.38 2.15 24.93
N VAL A 208 -2.94 3.31 24.59
CA VAL A 208 -3.61 4.18 25.56
C VAL A 208 -4.83 3.51 26.18
N LEU A 209 -5.61 2.77 25.38
CA LEU A 209 -6.75 2.00 25.88
C LEU A 209 -6.30 0.89 26.85
N ARG A 210 -5.24 0.16 26.49
CA ARG A 210 -4.67 -0.91 27.32
C ARG A 210 -4.13 -0.41 28.66
N GLU A 211 -3.60 0.81 28.69
CA GLU A 211 -3.14 1.51 29.90
C GLU A 211 -4.27 2.11 30.75
N THR A 212 -5.53 1.93 30.31
CA THR A 212 -6.73 2.45 30.98
C THR A 212 -7.66 1.30 31.38
N PRO A 213 -7.53 0.73 32.60
CA PRO A 213 -8.29 -0.44 33.03
C PRO A 213 -9.82 -0.30 32.94
N SER A 214 -10.37 0.91 33.13
CA SER A 214 -11.81 1.19 33.03
C SER A 214 -12.37 1.12 31.60
N LEU A 215 -11.51 1.09 30.58
CA LEU A 215 -11.90 0.88 29.19
C LEU A 215 -11.75 -0.58 28.75
N LEU A 216 -11.37 -1.49 29.65
CA LEU A 216 -11.21 -2.92 29.40
C LEU A 216 -12.30 -3.72 30.13
N LEU A 217 -12.64 -4.91 29.61
CA LEU A 217 -13.57 -5.84 30.27
C LEU A 217 -12.89 -6.62 31.41
N LEU A 218 -12.29 -5.93 32.36
CA LEU A 218 -11.65 -6.54 33.53
C LEU A 218 -12.66 -6.71 34.67
N ARG A 219 -12.63 -7.86 35.35
CA ARG A 219 -13.59 -8.23 36.41
C ARG A 219 -13.69 -7.21 37.57
N ASP A 220 -12.63 -6.43 37.81
CA ASP A 220 -12.51 -5.53 38.97
C ASP A 220 -12.58 -4.03 38.61
N ALA A 221 -12.89 -3.68 37.36
CA ALA A 221 -12.98 -2.29 36.92
C ALA A 221 -14.28 -1.63 37.41
N HIS A 222 -14.29 -1.14 38.66
CA HIS A 222 -15.42 -0.43 39.24
C HIS A 222 -15.41 1.07 38.86
N GLY A 223 -16.12 1.43 37.79
CA GLY A 223 -16.43 2.84 37.47
C GLY A 223 -16.90 3.03 36.03
N PRO A 224 -17.63 4.13 35.71
CA PRO A 224 -17.96 4.48 34.33
C PRO A 224 -16.68 4.77 33.53
N PRO A 225 -16.67 4.49 32.21
CA PRO A 225 -15.51 4.79 31.37
C PRO A 225 -15.21 6.29 31.38
N PRO A 226 -13.92 6.69 31.28
CA PRO A 226 -13.55 8.10 31.16
C PRO A 226 -14.13 8.70 29.87
N ALA A 227 -14.32 10.01 29.87
CA ALA A 227 -14.68 10.73 28.65
C ALA A 227 -13.52 10.71 27.65
N LEU A 228 -13.77 10.44 26.38
CA LEU A 228 -12.76 10.51 25.31
C LEU A 228 -12.94 11.83 24.55
N LEU A 229 -11.97 12.73 24.63
CA LEU A 229 -12.03 14.05 23.98
C LEU A 229 -11.00 14.11 22.85
N PHE A 230 -11.45 14.36 21.62
CA PHE A 230 -10.58 14.46 20.44
C PHE A 230 -10.48 15.90 19.94
N SER A 231 -9.27 16.40 19.72
CA SER A 231 -9.04 17.77 19.23
C SER A 231 -8.15 17.81 17.99
N CYS A 232 -8.60 18.50 16.94
CA CYS A 232 -7.79 18.84 15.76
C CYS A 232 -7.79 20.37 15.53
N GLN A 233 -7.34 20.85 14.37
CA GLN A 233 -7.35 22.29 14.07
C GLN A 233 -8.79 22.87 14.07
N THR A 234 -9.67 22.33 13.22
CA THR A 234 -11.05 22.82 13.05
C THR A 234 -12.07 22.11 13.92
N GLY A 235 -11.80 20.89 14.38
CA GLY A 235 -12.77 20.06 15.08
C GLY A 235 -13.71 19.25 14.18
N VAL A 236 -13.38 19.14 12.88
CA VAL A 236 -14.24 18.52 11.86
C VAL A 236 -13.67 17.16 11.41
N GLY A 237 -12.84 17.08 10.36
CA GLY A 237 -12.45 15.81 9.71
C GLY A 237 -11.70 14.84 10.61
N ARG A 238 -10.47 15.18 11.03
CA ARG A 238 -9.64 14.33 11.92
C ARG A 238 -10.29 14.09 13.28
N THR A 239 -10.97 15.10 13.83
CA THR A 239 -11.74 14.94 15.06
C THR A 239 -12.86 13.92 14.90
N ASN A 240 -13.61 13.93 13.79
CA ASN A 240 -14.64 12.92 13.52
C ASN A 240 -14.06 11.52 13.35
N LEU A 241 -12.89 11.39 12.73
CA LEU A 241 -12.19 10.11 12.69
C LEU A 241 -11.84 9.60 14.10
N GLY A 242 -11.23 10.45 14.94
CA GLY A 242 -10.93 10.11 16.34
C GLY A 242 -12.18 9.76 17.16
N MET A 243 -13.23 10.57 17.05
CA MET A 243 -14.52 10.30 17.69
C MET A 243 -15.11 8.96 17.23
N THR A 244 -14.97 8.60 15.95
CA THR A 244 -15.44 7.31 15.43
C THR A 244 -14.67 6.15 16.05
N LEU A 245 -13.34 6.25 16.17
CA LEU A 245 -12.50 5.26 16.87
C LEU A 245 -12.94 5.09 18.33
N GLY A 246 -13.14 6.19 19.07
CA GLY A 246 -13.63 6.16 20.45
C GLY A 246 -15.03 5.58 20.58
N THR A 247 -15.92 5.89 19.63
CA THR A 247 -17.30 5.37 19.60
C THR A 247 -17.32 3.86 19.39
N LEU A 248 -16.51 3.34 18.46
CA LEU A 248 -16.38 1.90 18.24
C LEU A 248 -15.90 1.19 19.50
N VAL A 249 -14.87 1.71 20.18
CA VAL A 249 -14.39 1.14 21.45
C VAL A 249 -15.52 1.11 22.51
N LEU A 250 -16.31 2.18 22.62
CA LEU A 250 -17.42 2.21 23.58
C LEU A 250 -18.60 1.31 23.18
N PHE A 251 -18.81 1.02 21.89
CA PHE A 251 -19.78 -0.01 21.47
C PHE A 251 -19.38 -1.39 21.98
N HIS A 252 -18.10 -1.72 21.96
CA HIS A 252 -17.56 -2.97 22.52
C HIS A 252 -17.62 -2.97 24.05
N HIS A 253 -17.24 -1.86 24.69
CA HIS A 253 -17.30 -1.71 26.15
C HIS A 253 -18.71 -1.87 26.73
N SER A 254 -19.70 -1.20 26.12
CA SER A 254 -21.11 -1.22 26.58
C SER A 254 -21.87 -2.49 26.18
N GLY A 255 -21.25 -3.40 25.42
CA GLY A 255 -21.92 -4.54 24.82
C GLY A 255 -22.93 -4.16 23.73
N ALA A 256 -23.00 -2.90 23.30
CA ALA A 256 -23.87 -2.46 22.20
C ALA A 256 -23.48 -3.12 20.87
N ALA A 257 -22.21 -3.48 20.67
CA ALA A 257 -21.76 -4.31 19.54
C ALA A 257 -22.33 -5.74 19.55
N SER A 258 -22.86 -6.21 20.68
CA SER A 258 -23.43 -7.57 20.82
C SER A 258 -24.96 -7.62 20.70
N ARG A 259 -25.65 -6.47 20.65
CA ARG A 259 -27.12 -6.42 20.56
C ARG A 259 -27.59 -6.68 19.12
N PRO A 260 -28.36 -7.75 18.86
CA PRO A 260 -29.06 -7.90 17.59
C PRO A 260 -30.23 -6.92 17.59
N GLU A 261 -30.12 -5.82 16.84
CA GLU A 261 -31.31 -5.07 16.47
C GLU A 261 -32.07 -5.88 15.41
N ALA A 262 -33.40 -5.87 15.50
CA ALA A 262 -34.28 -6.55 14.57
C ALA A 262 -33.99 -6.06 13.14
N VAL A 263 -33.36 -6.91 12.34
CA VAL A 263 -33.12 -6.69 10.91
C VAL A 263 -34.49 -6.50 10.26
N PRO A 264 -34.79 -5.35 9.62
CA PRO A 264 -35.91 -5.30 8.69
C PRO A 264 -35.60 -6.32 7.58
N LEU A 265 -36.42 -7.37 7.47
CA LEU A 265 -36.34 -8.30 6.34
C LEU A 265 -36.44 -7.46 5.06
N GLN A 266 -35.40 -7.52 4.24
CA GLN A 266 -35.25 -6.86 2.93
C GLN A 266 -34.99 -5.34 2.96
N THR A 267 -33.73 -4.97 3.20
CA THR A 267 -33.18 -3.69 2.72
C THR A 267 -32.23 -3.96 1.55
N LYS A 268 -32.40 -3.19 0.47
CA LYS A 268 -31.43 -3.12 -0.64
C LYS A 268 -30.03 -2.91 -0.05
N PRO A 269 -28.96 -3.52 -0.62
CA PRO A 269 -27.61 -3.31 -0.13
C PRO A 269 -27.29 -1.82 -0.12
N LEU A 270 -26.76 -1.34 1.02
CA LEU A 270 -26.38 0.06 1.21
C LEU A 270 -25.41 0.49 0.09
N PRO A 271 -25.45 1.76 -0.37
CA PRO A 271 -24.62 2.19 -1.49
C PRO A 271 -23.12 1.90 -1.34
N LEU A 272 -22.58 1.98 -0.11
CA LEU A 272 -21.18 1.65 0.19
C LEU A 272 -20.88 0.15 0.19
N GLU A 273 -21.87 -0.71 0.48
CA GLU A 273 -21.69 -2.15 0.40
C GLU A 273 -21.41 -2.59 -1.04
N GLN A 274 -21.92 -1.87 -2.05
CA GLN A 274 -21.78 -2.23 -3.46
C GLN A 274 -20.33 -2.07 -3.99
N LEU A 275 -19.45 -1.46 -3.20
CA LEU A 275 -18.05 -1.26 -3.56
C LEU A 275 -17.28 -2.58 -3.50
N GLN A 276 -16.48 -2.85 -4.54
CA GLN A 276 -15.78 -4.13 -4.71
C GLN A 276 -14.93 -4.53 -3.50
N VAL A 277 -14.23 -3.58 -2.88
CA VAL A 277 -13.42 -3.82 -1.67
C VAL A 277 -14.28 -4.30 -0.50
N ILE A 278 -15.48 -3.74 -0.33
CA ILE A 278 -16.40 -4.07 0.75
C ILE A 278 -17.04 -5.42 0.46
N GLN A 279 -17.50 -5.67 -0.77
CA GLN A 279 -17.98 -6.99 -1.17
C GLN A 279 -16.94 -8.09 -0.95
N SER A 280 -15.68 -7.81 -1.30
CA SER A 280 -14.58 -8.76 -1.11
C SER A 280 -14.33 -9.05 0.38
N PHE A 281 -14.42 -8.02 1.24
CA PHE A 281 -14.38 -8.17 2.69
C PHE A 281 -15.57 -8.99 3.22
N LEU A 282 -16.79 -8.70 2.78
CA LEU A 282 -18.01 -9.39 3.22
C LEU A 282 -18.00 -10.88 2.87
N HIS A 283 -17.44 -11.25 1.72
CA HIS A 283 -17.26 -12.65 1.34
C HIS A 283 -16.16 -13.37 2.13
N MET A 284 -15.15 -12.63 2.58
CA MET A 284 -13.98 -13.18 3.26
C MET A 284 -14.18 -13.33 4.77
N VAL A 285 -14.85 -12.37 5.41
CA VAL A 285 -14.92 -12.27 6.86
C VAL A 285 -16.28 -12.75 7.39
N PRO A 286 -16.31 -13.77 8.26
CA PRO A 286 -17.54 -14.20 8.93
C PRO A 286 -18.16 -13.05 9.72
N GLN A 287 -19.48 -12.85 9.59
CA GLN A 287 -20.19 -11.70 10.17
C GLN A 287 -19.66 -10.33 9.70
N GLY A 288 -18.96 -10.26 8.57
CA GLY A 288 -18.44 -9.00 8.02
C GLY A 288 -19.49 -7.90 7.89
N ARG A 289 -20.73 -8.26 7.54
CA ARG A 289 -21.86 -7.31 7.44
C ARG A 289 -22.12 -6.59 8.76
N LYS A 290 -22.10 -7.33 9.87
CA LYS A 290 -22.29 -6.76 11.22
C LYS A 290 -21.21 -5.72 11.53
N MET A 291 -19.96 -6.00 11.17
CA MET A 291 -18.82 -5.09 11.39
C MET A 291 -18.97 -3.81 10.58
N VAL A 292 -19.45 -3.91 9.33
CA VAL A 292 -19.75 -2.75 8.47
C VAL A 292 -20.89 -1.91 9.06
N GLU A 293 -21.99 -2.55 9.47
CA GLU A 293 -23.14 -1.89 10.09
C GLU A 293 -22.77 -1.13 11.37
N GLU A 294 -21.91 -1.70 12.21
CA GLU A 294 -21.39 -1.04 13.41
C GLU A 294 -20.56 0.20 13.11
N VAL A 295 -19.69 0.14 12.09
CA VAL A 295 -18.95 1.30 11.61
C VAL A 295 -19.89 2.36 11.07
N ASP A 296 -20.89 1.96 10.30
CA ASP A 296 -21.89 2.87 9.75
C ASP A 296 -22.70 3.57 10.83
N ARG A 297 -23.06 2.86 11.92
CA ARG A 297 -23.71 3.44 13.11
C ARG A 297 -22.79 4.42 13.82
N ALA A 298 -21.52 4.08 14.03
CA ALA A 298 -20.55 4.96 14.68
C ALA A 298 -20.34 6.25 13.87
N LEU A 299 -20.20 6.13 12.55
CA LEU A 299 -20.08 7.28 11.64
C LEU A 299 -21.34 8.16 11.68
N THR A 300 -22.53 7.58 11.61
CA THR A 300 -23.79 8.35 11.70
C THR A 300 -23.93 9.05 13.06
N ALA A 301 -23.46 8.45 14.15
CA ALA A 301 -23.46 9.08 15.47
C ALA A 301 -22.51 10.30 15.53
N CYS A 302 -21.43 10.30 14.73
CA CYS A 302 -20.43 11.38 14.65
C CYS A 302 -20.70 12.39 13.50
N ALA A 303 -21.70 12.17 12.65
CA ALA A 303 -21.88 12.85 11.37
C ALA A 303 -22.33 14.33 11.42
N GLU A 304 -22.47 14.93 12.60
CA GLU A 304 -23.01 16.29 12.76
C GLU A 304 -22.29 17.37 11.93
N LEU A 305 -20.95 17.31 11.86
CA LEU A 305 -20.14 18.26 11.08
C LEU A 305 -19.52 17.66 9.82
N HIS A 306 -19.39 16.35 9.74
CA HIS A 306 -18.73 15.67 8.64
C HIS A 306 -19.16 14.20 8.56
N ASP A 307 -19.85 13.83 7.49
CA ASP A 307 -20.22 12.44 7.22
C ASP A 307 -19.25 11.82 6.22
N LEU A 308 -18.39 10.93 6.70
CA LEU A 308 -17.43 10.22 5.85
C LEU A 308 -18.13 9.38 4.77
N LYS A 309 -19.33 8.85 5.04
CA LYS A 309 -20.06 8.01 4.08
C LYS A 309 -20.50 8.83 2.88
N GLU A 310 -21.08 10.01 3.13
CA GLU A 310 -21.46 10.94 2.06
C GLU A 310 -20.23 11.43 1.28
N VAL A 311 -19.11 11.68 1.96
CA VAL A 311 -17.85 12.09 1.30
C VAL A 311 -17.33 11.00 0.36
N VAL A 312 -17.37 9.73 0.78
CA VAL A 312 -16.97 8.60 -0.08
C VAL A 312 -17.88 8.52 -1.31
N LEU A 313 -19.20 8.55 -1.09
CA LEU A 313 -20.18 8.45 -2.18
C LEU A 313 -20.10 9.63 -3.16
N GLU A 314 -19.93 10.85 -2.67
CA GLU A 314 -19.79 12.06 -3.50
C GLU A 314 -18.50 11.99 -4.34
N ARG A 315 -17.38 11.60 -3.73
CA ARG A 315 -16.09 11.47 -4.44
C ARG A 315 -16.12 10.35 -5.48
N GLN A 316 -16.83 9.26 -5.21
CA GLN A 316 -17.06 8.18 -6.18
C GLN A 316 -17.92 8.63 -7.35
N LYS A 317 -19.05 9.31 -7.10
CA LYS A 317 -19.87 9.89 -8.16
C LYS A 317 -19.09 10.88 -9.02
N LYS A 318 -18.23 11.70 -8.42
CA LYS A 318 -17.32 12.62 -9.15
C LYS A 318 -16.32 11.85 -10.00
N LEU A 319 -15.80 10.73 -9.51
CA LEU A 319 -14.89 9.86 -10.26
C LEU A 319 -15.60 9.21 -11.47
N GLU A 320 -16.84 8.72 -11.29
CA GLU A 320 -17.66 8.10 -12.35
C GLU A 320 -18.15 9.12 -13.39
N GLY A 321 -18.50 10.34 -12.98
CA GLY A 321 -19.01 11.39 -13.85
C GLY A 321 -17.95 12.08 -14.74
N THR A 322 -16.66 11.84 -14.49
CA THR A 322 -15.59 12.49 -15.25
C THR A 322 -15.28 11.71 -16.54
N ARG A 323 -15.83 12.14 -17.68
CA ARG A 323 -15.44 11.60 -18.99
C ARG A 323 -14.00 12.01 -19.35
N PRO A 324 -13.23 11.17 -20.08
CA PRO A 324 -11.88 11.52 -20.52
C PRO A 324 -11.94 12.58 -21.63
N GLU A 325 -11.91 13.86 -21.27
CA GLU A 325 -11.71 14.96 -22.22
C GLU A 325 -10.21 15.24 -22.41
N GLY A 326 -9.72 15.14 -23.65
CA GLY A 326 -8.52 15.82 -24.21
C GLY A 326 -7.13 15.51 -23.61
N PRO A 327 -6.04 15.36 -24.41
CA PRO A 327 -4.79 14.77 -23.91
C PRO A 327 -3.91 15.62 -22.97
N ALA A 328 -4.08 16.96 -22.88
CA ALA A 328 -2.99 17.81 -22.38
C ALA A 328 -3.28 18.72 -21.16
N GLN A 329 -4.54 19.07 -20.85
CA GLN A 329 -4.84 20.02 -19.75
C GLN A 329 -5.61 19.41 -18.56
N GLY A 330 -6.21 18.21 -18.69
CA GLY A 330 -7.08 17.60 -17.66
C GLY A 330 -6.45 16.53 -16.76
N ARG A 331 -5.17 16.17 -16.96
CA ARG A 331 -4.55 15.02 -16.25
C ARG A 331 -4.28 15.28 -14.77
N SER A 332 -3.88 16.50 -14.39
CA SER A 332 -3.56 16.84 -13.00
C SER A 332 -4.82 16.93 -12.13
N SER A 333 -5.91 17.49 -12.65
CA SER A 333 -7.19 17.61 -11.93
C SER A 333 -7.87 16.24 -11.77
N GLN A 334 -7.84 15.39 -12.79
CA GLN A 334 -8.36 14.01 -12.71
C GLN A 334 -7.57 13.13 -11.72
N HIS A 335 -6.23 13.25 -11.71
CA HIS A 335 -5.39 12.53 -10.75
C HIS A 335 -5.74 12.90 -9.30
N GLY A 336 -5.90 14.21 -9.01
CA GLY A 336 -6.29 14.68 -7.68
C GLY A 336 -7.69 14.22 -7.24
N VAL A 337 -8.68 14.18 -8.15
CA VAL A 337 -10.02 13.66 -7.85
C VAL A 337 -9.97 12.16 -7.52
N ARG A 338 -9.27 11.37 -8.33
CA ARG A 338 -9.08 9.93 -8.10
C ARG A 338 -8.38 9.65 -6.77
N GLN A 339 -7.28 10.35 -6.50
CA GLN A 339 -6.52 10.17 -5.25
C GLN A 339 -7.38 10.46 -4.01
N ARG A 340 -8.16 11.54 -4.03
CA ARG A 340 -9.07 11.87 -2.93
C ARG A 340 -10.17 10.83 -2.74
N ALA A 341 -10.73 10.29 -3.82
CA ALA A 341 -11.74 9.22 -3.75
C ALA A 341 -11.16 7.94 -3.11
N LEU A 342 -9.94 7.56 -3.53
CA LEU A 342 -9.22 6.42 -2.97
C LEU A 342 -8.92 6.62 -1.49
N GLN A 343 -8.40 7.78 -1.09
CA GLN A 343 -8.07 8.11 0.31
C GLN A 343 -9.31 8.04 1.22
N SER A 344 -10.46 8.57 0.79
CA SER A 344 -11.69 8.49 1.60
C SER A 344 -12.21 7.06 1.73
N LEU A 345 -12.12 6.27 0.66
CA LEU A 345 -12.56 4.88 0.68
C LEU A 345 -11.61 4.01 1.53
N GLU A 346 -10.30 4.26 1.43
CA GLU A 346 -9.31 3.64 2.30
C GLU A 346 -9.59 3.96 3.76
N GLN A 347 -9.87 5.23 4.10
CA GLN A 347 -10.22 5.64 5.45
C GLN A 347 -11.44 4.89 6.00
N TYR A 348 -12.50 4.77 5.20
CA TYR A 348 -13.68 3.98 5.57
C TYR A 348 -13.35 2.50 5.76
N PHE A 349 -12.55 1.92 4.85
CA PHE A 349 -12.19 0.52 4.91
C PHE A 349 -11.34 0.17 6.14
N TYR A 350 -10.38 1.02 6.53
CA TYR A 350 -9.57 0.79 7.73
C TYR A 350 -10.38 0.94 9.02
N LEU A 351 -11.49 1.71 9.03
CA LEU A 351 -12.42 1.69 10.17
C LEU A 351 -13.12 0.33 10.31
N ILE A 352 -13.46 -0.31 9.18
CA ILE A 352 -14.02 -1.67 9.16
C ILE A 352 -12.98 -2.67 9.67
N LEU A 353 -11.72 -2.59 9.19
CA LEU A 353 -10.64 -3.45 9.68
C LEU A 353 -10.39 -3.23 11.18
N PHE A 354 -10.38 -1.98 11.65
CA PHE A 354 -10.22 -1.68 13.07
C PHE A 354 -11.38 -2.24 13.90
N ASN A 355 -12.62 -2.13 13.43
CA ASN A 355 -13.75 -2.73 14.14
C ASN A 355 -13.68 -4.26 14.16
N TYR A 356 -13.23 -4.89 13.07
CA TYR A 356 -12.97 -6.33 13.05
C TYR A 356 -11.89 -6.73 14.07
N TYR A 357 -10.78 -5.98 14.11
CA TYR A 357 -9.76 -6.11 15.16
C TYR A 357 -10.34 -5.98 16.57
N LEU A 358 -11.25 -5.03 16.82
CA LEU A 358 -11.91 -4.89 18.13
C LEU A 358 -12.71 -6.13 18.50
N HIS A 359 -13.48 -6.73 17.57
CA HIS A 359 -14.21 -7.99 17.85
C HIS A 359 -13.30 -9.12 18.33
N GLU A 360 -12.10 -9.24 17.76
CA GLU A 360 -11.17 -10.31 18.13
C GLU A 360 -10.31 -9.97 19.35
N GLN A 361 -9.81 -8.73 19.43
CA GLN A 361 -8.76 -8.37 20.39
C GLN A 361 -9.28 -7.64 21.62
N TYR A 362 -10.46 -7.00 21.57
CA TYR A 362 -11.03 -6.33 22.75
C TYR A 362 -11.33 -7.31 23.89
N PRO A 363 -11.94 -8.51 23.66
CA PRO A 363 -12.13 -9.51 24.72
C PRO A 363 -10.81 -10.07 25.28
N LEU A 364 -9.73 -9.97 24.50
CA LEU A 364 -8.39 -10.43 24.86
C LEU A 364 -7.52 -9.31 25.45
N ALA A 365 -8.12 -8.17 25.81
CA ALA A 365 -7.43 -6.99 26.32
C ALA A 365 -6.26 -6.52 25.42
N PHE A 366 -6.45 -6.61 24.10
CA PHE A 366 -5.48 -6.23 23.09
C PHE A 366 -4.15 -6.98 23.20
N ALA A 367 -4.22 -8.31 23.32
CA ALA A 367 -3.05 -9.19 23.36
C ALA A 367 -2.13 -9.00 22.14
N LEU A 368 -2.71 -8.76 20.96
CA LEU A 368 -1.99 -8.33 19.77
C LEU A 368 -2.26 -6.85 19.48
N SER A 369 -1.24 -6.12 19.04
CA SER A 369 -1.40 -4.80 18.44
C SER A 369 -2.13 -4.90 17.10
N PHE A 370 -2.69 -3.79 16.60
CA PHE A 370 -3.40 -3.77 15.31
C PHE A 370 -2.46 -4.15 14.16
N SER A 371 -1.23 -3.63 14.16
CA SER A 371 -0.22 -3.97 13.13
C SER A 371 0.12 -5.46 13.09
N ARG A 372 0.36 -6.09 14.25
CA ARG A 372 0.68 -7.51 14.35
C ARG A 372 -0.51 -8.39 14.00
N TRP A 373 -1.70 -8.00 14.46
CA TRP A 373 -2.94 -8.67 14.09
C TRP A 373 -3.18 -8.64 12.58
N LEU A 374 -2.93 -7.51 11.92
CA LEU A 374 -3.09 -7.39 10.47
C LEU A 374 -2.03 -8.22 9.72
N CYS A 375 -0.81 -8.35 10.25
CA CYS A 375 0.21 -9.27 9.72
C CYS A 375 -0.20 -10.75 9.86
N ALA A 376 -0.97 -11.11 10.90
CA ALA A 376 -1.54 -12.45 11.04
C ALA A 376 -2.72 -12.71 10.08
N HIS A 377 -3.27 -11.66 9.45
CA HIS A 377 -4.37 -11.70 8.50
C HIS A 377 -3.95 -11.09 7.13
N PRO A 378 -2.95 -11.68 6.45
CA PRO A 378 -2.34 -11.09 5.26
C PRO A 378 -3.31 -10.90 4.09
N GLU A 379 -4.39 -11.67 4.02
CA GLU A 379 -5.46 -11.48 3.04
C GLU A 379 -6.12 -10.10 3.15
N LEU A 380 -6.17 -9.49 4.33
CA LEU A 380 -6.74 -8.16 4.54
C LEU A 380 -5.87 -7.06 3.93
N TYR A 381 -4.54 -7.22 3.88
CA TYR A 381 -3.64 -6.31 3.16
C TYR A 381 -3.88 -6.32 1.65
N ARG A 382 -4.44 -7.39 1.09
CA ARG A 382 -4.71 -7.51 -0.35
C ARG A 382 -6.02 -6.84 -0.77
N LEU A 383 -6.98 -6.69 0.14
CA LEU A 383 -8.26 -6.05 -0.18
C LEU A 383 -8.09 -4.59 -0.63
N PRO A 384 -7.27 -3.74 0.01
CA PRO A 384 -7.02 -2.38 -0.46
C PRO A 384 -6.34 -2.30 -1.83
N VAL A 385 -5.64 -3.34 -2.28
CA VAL A 385 -4.98 -3.36 -3.61
C VAL A 385 -6.02 -3.25 -4.72
N THR A 386 -7.23 -3.79 -4.52
CA THR A 386 -8.34 -3.69 -5.50
C THR A 386 -9.00 -2.31 -5.52
N LEU A 387 -8.78 -1.45 -4.52
CA LEU A 387 -9.35 -0.09 -4.46
C LEU A 387 -8.95 0.77 -5.65
N ASN A 388 -7.77 0.50 -6.24
CA ASN A 388 -7.24 1.27 -7.35
C ASN A 388 -8.04 1.10 -8.67
N SER A 389 -9.13 0.34 -8.70
CA SER A 389 -9.94 0.11 -9.90
C SER A 389 -10.64 1.40 -10.37
N ALA A 390 -10.25 1.90 -11.54
CA ALA A 390 -11.25 2.54 -12.40
C ALA A 390 -12.29 1.47 -12.74
N GLY A 391 -13.58 1.81 -12.80
CA GLY A 391 -14.63 0.88 -13.22
C GLY A 391 -14.33 0.25 -14.60
N PRO A 392 -15.09 -0.77 -15.02
CA PRO A 392 -14.85 -1.47 -16.29
C PRO A 392 -14.73 -0.47 -17.44
N VAL A 393 -13.52 -0.34 -18.00
CA VAL A 393 -13.23 0.57 -19.11
C VAL A 393 -13.54 -0.17 -20.41
N ALA A 394 -14.31 0.45 -21.30
CA ALA A 394 -14.64 -0.17 -22.57
C ALA A 394 -13.37 -0.41 -23.43
N PRO A 395 -13.28 -1.53 -24.18
CA PRO A 395 -12.12 -1.85 -25.01
C PRO A 395 -11.71 -0.72 -25.98
N GLY A 396 -12.69 0.00 -26.55
CA GLY A 396 -12.44 1.13 -27.44
C GLY A 396 -11.75 2.33 -26.77
N ASP A 397 -12.01 2.56 -25.48
CA ASP A 397 -11.39 3.63 -24.69
C ASP A 397 -9.93 3.29 -24.34
N LEU A 398 -9.62 2.00 -24.16
CA LEU A 398 -8.26 1.52 -23.92
C LEU A 398 -7.39 1.66 -25.18
N ILE A 399 -7.97 1.36 -26.36
CA ILE A 399 -7.25 1.49 -27.64
C ILE A 399 -7.04 2.95 -28.03
N THR A 400 -8.05 3.81 -27.87
CA THR A 400 -7.93 5.27 -28.16
C THR A 400 -6.94 6.00 -27.24
N LYS A 401 -6.66 5.46 -26.04
CA LYS A 401 -5.58 5.93 -25.16
C LYS A 401 -4.18 5.48 -25.61
N GLY A 402 -4.05 4.75 -26.72
CA GLY A 402 -2.76 4.31 -27.28
C GLY A 402 -2.13 3.15 -26.51
N SER A 403 -2.91 2.31 -25.83
CA SER A 403 -2.41 1.30 -24.89
C SER A 403 -1.97 -0.03 -25.52
N LEU A 404 -2.14 -0.22 -26.84
CA LEU A 404 -1.69 -1.41 -27.55
C LEU A 404 -0.28 -1.18 -28.12
N VAL A 405 0.72 -1.81 -27.53
CA VAL A 405 2.15 -1.62 -27.86
C VAL A 405 2.70 -2.91 -28.45
N ALA A 406 3.52 -2.83 -29.50
CA ALA A 406 4.22 -3.98 -30.05
C ALA A 406 5.33 -4.44 -29.10
N ASP A 407 5.40 -5.74 -28.83
CA ASP A 407 6.32 -6.32 -27.84
C ASP A 407 7.77 -6.31 -28.30
N ASP A 408 8.00 -6.40 -29.61
CA ASP A 408 9.33 -6.43 -30.25
C ASP A 408 10.17 -5.17 -30.00
N LEU A 409 9.53 -4.06 -29.60
CA LEU A 409 10.21 -2.80 -29.28
C LEU A 409 10.70 -2.71 -27.82
N VAL A 410 10.37 -3.70 -26.98
CA VAL A 410 10.52 -3.60 -25.51
C VAL A 410 11.48 -4.64 -24.92
N SER A 411 11.69 -5.78 -25.58
CA SER A 411 12.42 -6.91 -24.99
C SER A 411 13.82 -7.08 -25.58
N PRO A 412 14.92 -6.77 -24.85
CA PRO A 412 16.26 -7.07 -25.31
C PRO A 412 16.52 -8.58 -25.33
N ASP A 413 17.10 -9.07 -26.42
CA ASP A 413 17.52 -10.47 -26.58
C ASP A 413 18.91 -10.69 -25.95
N ALA A 414 18.94 -10.74 -24.62
CA ALA A 414 20.17 -10.90 -23.84
C ALA A 414 20.91 -12.21 -24.18
N LEU A 415 20.17 -13.28 -24.53
CA LEU A 415 20.75 -14.58 -24.90
C LEU A 415 20.96 -14.77 -26.40
N SER A 416 20.68 -13.73 -27.22
CA SER A 416 20.87 -13.76 -28.67
C SER A 416 20.18 -14.93 -29.40
N THR A 417 19.02 -15.38 -28.91
CA THR A 417 18.34 -16.57 -29.43
C THR A 417 17.34 -16.31 -30.55
N ILE A 418 17.04 -15.04 -30.88
CA ILE A 418 16.11 -14.70 -31.97
C ILE A 418 16.54 -15.35 -33.28
N ARG A 419 17.85 -15.38 -33.57
CA ARG A 419 18.36 -15.94 -34.83
C ARG A 419 18.13 -17.44 -34.97
N GLU A 420 18.12 -18.16 -33.85
CA GLU A 420 18.02 -19.63 -33.85
C GLU A 420 16.58 -20.11 -33.63
N MET A 421 15.83 -19.43 -32.77
CA MET A 421 14.52 -19.87 -32.30
C MET A 421 13.36 -18.96 -32.75
N ASP A 422 13.66 -17.89 -33.50
CA ASP A 422 12.71 -16.80 -33.84
C ASP A 422 12.11 -16.10 -32.59
N VAL A 423 12.68 -16.31 -31.40
CA VAL A 423 12.21 -15.72 -30.13
C VAL A 423 13.38 -15.38 -29.21
N ALA A 424 13.23 -14.28 -28.46
CA ALA A 424 14.24 -13.80 -27.53
C ALA A 424 14.32 -14.65 -26.25
N ASN A 425 15.52 -14.69 -25.67
CA ASN A 425 15.79 -15.27 -24.35
C ASN A 425 15.32 -16.73 -24.17
N PHE A 426 15.33 -17.53 -25.24
CA PHE A 426 15.04 -18.97 -25.19
C PHE A 426 16.18 -19.71 -24.48
N ARG A 427 15.86 -20.50 -23.45
CA ARG A 427 16.87 -21.29 -22.73
C ARG A 427 16.29 -22.55 -22.11
N ARG A 428 17.16 -23.48 -21.76
CA ARG A 428 16.84 -24.76 -21.13
C ARG A 428 17.60 -24.91 -19.82
N VAL A 429 16.91 -25.40 -18.79
CA VAL A 429 17.56 -25.85 -17.54
C VAL A 429 18.40 -27.11 -17.80
N PRO A 430 19.70 -27.13 -17.43
CA PRO A 430 20.55 -28.29 -17.63
C PRO A 430 19.93 -29.59 -17.10
N ARG A 431 19.96 -30.64 -17.92
CA ARG A 431 19.47 -32.00 -17.61
C ARG A 431 17.98 -32.12 -17.25
N MET A 432 17.20 -31.05 -17.35
CA MET A 432 15.76 -31.05 -17.08
C MET A 432 14.97 -30.72 -18.35
N PRO A 433 13.70 -31.16 -18.45
CA PRO A 433 12.81 -30.78 -19.55
C PRO A 433 12.09 -29.46 -19.23
N ILE A 434 12.80 -28.47 -18.68
CA ILE A 434 12.28 -27.16 -18.28
C ILE A 434 12.91 -26.08 -19.18
N TYR A 435 12.08 -25.22 -19.75
CA TYR A 435 12.47 -24.21 -20.72
C TYR A 435 11.84 -22.85 -20.38
N GLY A 436 12.50 -21.78 -20.82
CA GLY A 436 12.00 -20.41 -20.69
C GLY A 436 12.22 -19.63 -21.97
N THR A 437 11.32 -18.69 -22.27
CA THR A 437 11.39 -17.84 -23.47
C THR A 437 10.63 -16.53 -23.29
N ALA A 438 10.92 -15.53 -24.13
CA ALA A 438 10.02 -14.40 -24.36
C ALA A 438 8.73 -14.85 -25.07
N GLN A 439 7.76 -13.95 -25.16
CA GLN A 439 6.47 -14.21 -25.81
C GLN A 439 6.69 -14.58 -27.29
N PRO A 440 6.36 -15.81 -27.73
CA PRO A 440 6.55 -16.19 -29.12
C PRO A 440 5.39 -15.69 -29.99
N SER A 441 5.68 -15.46 -31.27
CA SER A 441 4.67 -15.43 -32.34
C SER A 441 4.32 -16.84 -32.81
N THR A 442 3.30 -16.98 -33.65
CA THR A 442 2.87 -18.26 -34.26
C THR A 442 4.02 -18.95 -34.98
N LYS A 443 4.87 -18.19 -35.68
CA LYS A 443 6.07 -18.71 -36.36
C LYS A 443 7.06 -19.25 -35.34
N ALA A 444 7.42 -18.43 -34.35
CA ALA A 444 8.42 -18.79 -33.35
C ALA A 444 7.96 -19.97 -32.48
N LEU A 445 6.67 -20.04 -32.15
CA LEU A 445 6.08 -21.18 -31.46
C LEU A 445 6.28 -22.48 -32.25
N GLY A 446 6.10 -22.44 -33.58
CA GLY A 446 6.40 -23.57 -34.46
C GLY A 446 7.87 -24.00 -34.41
N SER A 447 8.79 -23.04 -34.48
CA SER A 447 10.24 -23.29 -34.37
C SER A 447 10.62 -23.93 -33.04
N VAL A 448 10.08 -23.43 -31.93
CA VAL A 448 10.30 -23.97 -30.58
C VAL A 448 9.71 -25.37 -30.43
N LEU A 449 8.49 -25.61 -30.88
CA LEU A 449 7.86 -26.94 -30.80
C LEU A 449 8.64 -27.97 -31.63
N ALA A 450 9.08 -27.61 -32.83
CA ALA A 450 9.91 -28.47 -33.66
C ALA A 450 11.23 -28.84 -32.95
N TYR A 451 11.86 -27.87 -32.27
CA TYR A 451 13.04 -28.11 -31.45
C TYR A 451 12.77 -29.06 -30.27
N LEU A 452 11.67 -28.87 -29.54
CA LEU A 452 11.33 -29.66 -28.35
C LEU A 452 10.97 -31.12 -28.68
N THR A 453 10.36 -31.34 -29.84
CA THR A 453 9.88 -32.63 -30.31
C THR A 453 10.86 -33.36 -31.22
N ASP A 454 12.06 -32.81 -31.43
CA ASP A 454 13.06 -33.38 -32.32
C ASP A 454 13.55 -34.77 -31.88
N ALA A 455 14.32 -35.41 -32.76
CA ALA A 455 14.87 -36.74 -32.50
C ALA A 455 15.84 -36.80 -31.30
N LYS A 456 16.35 -35.66 -30.80
CA LYS A 456 17.29 -35.59 -29.67
C LYS A 456 16.55 -35.46 -28.33
N ARG A 457 15.52 -34.61 -28.26
CA ARG A 457 14.78 -34.28 -27.03
C ARG A 457 13.55 -35.18 -26.85
N LYS A 458 12.88 -35.55 -27.95
CA LYS A 458 11.76 -36.51 -27.99
C LYS A 458 10.63 -36.20 -27.00
N LEU A 459 10.36 -34.93 -26.70
CA LEU A 459 9.25 -34.57 -25.82
C LEU A 459 7.92 -34.90 -26.52
N ARG A 460 7.10 -35.74 -25.90
CA ARG A 460 5.79 -36.14 -26.43
C ARG A 460 4.68 -35.21 -25.93
N HIS A 461 4.80 -34.76 -24.69
CA HIS A 461 3.89 -33.81 -24.06
C HIS A 461 4.66 -32.54 -23.72
N VAL A 462 4.07 -31.40 -24.06
CA VAL A 462 4.62 -30.07 -23.79
C VAL A 462 3.54 -29.24 -23.13
N VAL A 463 3.81 -28.78 -21.92
CA VAL A 463 2.95 -27.88 -21.17
C VAL A 463 3.55 -26.48 -21.27
N TRP A 464 2.85 -25.60 -21.96
CA TRP A 464 3.22 -24.20 -22.11
C TRP A 464 2.45 -23.34 -21.11
N VAL A 465 3.16 -22.60 -20.27
CA VAL A 465 2.60 -21.71 -19.25
C VAL A 465 2.95 -20.26 -19.60
N ASN A 466 1.94 -19.49 -19.99
CA ASN A 466 2.06 -18.06 -20.21
C ASN A 466 1.79 -17.29 -18.91
N LEU A 467 2.79 -16.53 -18.46
CA LEU A 467 2.82 -15.86 -17.16
C LEU A 467 2.28 -14.41 -17.19
N ARG A 468 1.74 -13.99 -18.34
CA ARG A 468 1.41 -12.59 -18.58
C ARG A 468 0.09 -12.16 -17.97
N GLU A 469 0.11 -11.07 -17.21
CA GLU A 469 -1.08 -10.40 -16.68
C GLU A 469 -1.67 -9.37 -17.65
N GLU A 470 -0.96 -9.07 -18.75
CA GLU A 470 -1.42 -8.15 -19.79
C GLU A 470 -2.23 -8.90 -20.86
N ALA A 471 -3.26 -8.29 -21.45
CA ALA A 471 -3.93 -8.92 -22.60
C ALA A 471 -3.01 -8.89 -23.83
N VAL A 472 -2.82 -10.05 -24.48
CA VAL A 472 -1.88 -10.20 -25.60
C VAL A 472 -2.61 -10.67 -26.85
N LEU A 473 -2.34 -10.01 -27.97
CA LEU A 473 -2.82 -10.39 -29.29
C LEU A 473 -1.64 -10.54 -30.24
N GLU A 474 -1.72 -11.49 -31.16
CA GLU A 474 -0.83 -11.52 -32.31
C GLU A 474 -1.51 -10.84 -33.48
N CYS A 475 -0.87 -9.81 -34.03
CA CYS A 475 -1.36 -9.05 -35.16
C CYS A 475 -0.30 -8.97 -36.24
N ASP A 476 -0.64 -9.38 -37.47
CA ASP A 476 0.27 -9.41 -38.63
C ASP A 476 1.61 -10.12 -38.34
N GLY A 477 1.57 -11.18 -37.53
CA GLY A 477 2.75 -11.97 -37.13
C GLY A 477 3.57 -11.39 -35.99
N HIS A 478 3.17 -10.25 -35.42
CA HIS A 478 3.83 -9.57 -34.31
C HIS A 478 2.96 -9.56 -33.05
N THR A 479 3.56 -9.77 -31.89
CA THR A 479 2.82 -9.76 -30.63
C THR A 479 2.64 -8.34 -30.10
N HIS A 480 1.43 -8.06 -29.63
CA HIS A 480 1.01 -6.76 -29.16
C HIS A 480 0.33 -6.92 -27.81
N SER A 481 0.69 -6.03 -26.89
CA SER A 481 0.19 -6.06 -25.53
C SER A 481 -0.66 -4.86 -25.23
N LEU A 482 -1.86 -5.10 -24.71
CA LEU A 482 -2.68 -4.07 -24.12
C LEU A 482 -2.30 -3.93 -22.65
N ARG A 483 -1.70 -2.78 -22.32
CA ARG A 483 -1.50 -2.41 -20.91
C ARG A 483 -2.79 -1.85 -20.35
N CYS A 484 -3.53 -2.68 -19.63
CA CYS A 484 -4.74 -2.24 -18.95
C CYS A 484 -4.36 -1.67 -17.58
N PRO A 485 -4.57 -0.37 -17.30
CA PRO A 485 -4.52 0.11 -15.92
C PRO A 485 -5.73 -0.48 -15.17
N GLY A 486 -5.50 -1.40 -14.23
CA GLY A 486 -6.58 -2.07 -13.52
C GLY A 486 -6.10 -3.10 -12.49
N PRO A 487 -7.01 -3.67 -11.69
CA PRO A 487 -6.67 -4.75 -10.78
C PRO A 487 -6.21 -6.00 -11.55
N PRO A 488 -5.42 -6.88 -10.91
CA PRO A 488 -5.06 -8.16 -11.51
C PRO A 488 -6.33 -8.95 -11.84
N MET A 489 -6.41 -9.41 -13.09
CA MET A 489 -7.54 -10.18 -13.60
C MET A 489 -7.25 -11.68 -13.51
N ALA A 490 -8.31 -12.47 -13.36
CA ALA A 490 -8.22 -13.92 -13.49
C ALA A 490 -7.96 -14.31 -14.95
N SER A 491 -7.50 -15.55 -15.16
CA SER A 491 -7.15 -16.07 -16.50
C SER A 491 -8.31 -15.99 -17.49
N ASP A 492 -9.49 -16.40 -17.07
CA ASP A 492 -10.73 -16.39 -17.85
C ASP A 492 -11.15 -14.97 -18.25
N GLN A 493 -11.00 -14.01 -17.33
CA GLN A 493 -11.28 -12.60 -17.59
C GLN A 493 -10.30 -12.00 -18.61
N LEU A 494 -9.01 -12.37 -18.53
CA LEU A 494 -7.99 -11.93 -19.49
C LEU A 494 -8.25 -12.49 -20.88
N GLU A 495 -8.53 -13.79 -21.00
CA GLU A 495 -8.84 -14.42 -22.29
C GLU A 495 -10.14 -13.86 -22.90
N HIS A 496 -11.12 -13.54 -22.06
CA HIS A 496 -12.33 -12.85 -22.50
C HIS A 496 -12.02 -11.43 -23.01
N LEU A 497 -11.17 -10.68 -22.31
CA LEU A 497 -10.73 -9.35 -22.75
C LEU A 497 -9.96 -9.42 -24.07
N GLU A 498 -9.05 -10.38 -24.25
CA GLU A 498 -8.34 -10.64 -25.52
C GLU A 498 -9.34 -10.88 -26.66
N SER A 499 -10.37 -11.69 -26.41
CA SER A 499 -11.45 -11.95 -27.38
C SER A 499 -12.25 -10.69 -27.74
N GLN A 500 -12.60 -9.87 -26.74
CA GLN A 500 -13.28 -8.59 -26.96
C GLN A 500 -12.43 -7.59 -27.75
N LEU A 501 -11.13 -7.52 -27.44
CA LEU A 501 -10.18 -6.65 -28.14
C LEU A 501 -10.03 -7.06 -29.61
N LYS A 502 -9.89 -8.36 -29.88
CA LYS A 502 -9.87 -8.90 -31.24
C LYS A 502 -11.13 -8.52 -32.02
N ALA A 503 -12.32 -8.70 -31.42
CA ALA A 503 -13.59 -8.35 -32.06
C ALA A 503 -13.67 -6.85 -32.37
N HIS A 504 -13.22 -6.00 -31.45
CA HIS A 504 -13.16 -4.55 -31.64
C HIS A 504 -12.22 -4.15 -32.78
N LEU A 505 -11.01 -4.72 -32.85
CA LEU A 505 -10.04 -4.46 -33.92
C LEU A 505 -10.49 -4.98 -35.29
N SER A 506 -11.39 -5.96 -35.32
CA SER A 506 -11.94 -6.55 -36.56
C SER A 506 -13.17 -5.82 -37.11
N THR A 507 -13.80 -4.93 -36.34
CA THR A 507 -15.06 -4.26 -36.73
C THR A 507 -14.78 -3.05 -37.65
N PRO A 508 -15.43 -2.91 -38.82
CA PRO A 508 -15.27 -1.74 -39.69
C PRO A 508 -15.85 -0.48 -39.04
N LEU A 509 -15.08 0.62 -39.06
CA LEU A 509 -15.51 1.92 -38.52
C LEU A 509 -16.75 2.45 -39.25
N SER A 510 -17.87 2.63 -38.54
CA SER A 510 -18.97 3.49 -38.98
C SER A 510 -18.81 4.87 -38.35
N GLY A 511 -18.44 5.86 -39.15
CA GLY A 511 -18.56 7.28 -38.76
C GLY A 511 -17.23 8.02 -38.56
N THR A 512 -17.15 9.17 -39.20
CA THR A 512 -16.06 10.15 -39.20
C THR A 512 -15.78 10.72 -37.80
N GLY A 513 -14.55 10.61 -37.29
CA GLY A 513 -14.06 11.49 -36.21
C GLY A 513 -13.04 10.95 -35.21
N GLY A 514 -12.70 9.66 -35.22
CA GLY A 514 -11.70 9.08 -34.28
C GLY A 514 -10.26 9.06 -34.82
N PRO A 515 -9.23 9.02 -33.95
CA PRO A 515 -7.84 8.80 -34.38
C PRO A 515 -7.72 7.47 -35.14
N PRO A 516 -6.83 7.37 -36.14
CA PRO A 516 -6.75 6.19 -37.01
C PRO A 516 -6.32 4.96 -36.20
N THR A 517 -7.26 4.07 -35.90
CA THR A 517 -6.96 2.75 -35.33
C THR A 517 -6.14 1.98 -36.37
N ARG A 518 -4.94 1.51 -36.00
CA ARG A 518 -4.13 0.67 -36.89
C ARG A 518 -4.93 -0.57 -37.29
N ARG A 519 -5.11 -0.77 -38.59
CA ARG A 519 -5.85 -1.90 -39.13
C ARG A 519 -4.87 -3.05 -39.36
N PHE A 520 -5.06 -4.15 -38.66
CA PHE A 520 -4.30 -5.38 -38.85
C PHE A 520 -4.99 -6.28 -39.88
N GLN A 521 -4.23 -7.02 -40.68
CA GLN A 521 -4.76 -7.99 -41.65
C GLN A 521 -5.14 -9.29 -40.94
N THR A 522 -4.31 -9.72 -39.99
CA THR A 522 -4.58 -10.87 -39.12
C THR A 522 -4.55 -10.41 -37.66
N CYS A 523 -5.44 -10.98 -36.83
CA CYS A 523 -5.48 -10.73 -35.40
C CYS A 523 -5.94 -12.01 -34.69
N LEU A 524 -5.09 -12.57 -33.84
CA LEU A 524 -5.31 -13.82 -33.14
C LEU A 524 -5.12 -13.63 -31.63
N THR A 525 -5.96 -14.30 -30.84
CA THR A 525 -5.72 -14.44 -29.40
C THR A 525 -4.63 -15.46 -29.15
N MET A 526 -3.99 -15.43 -27.97
CA MET A 526 -2.99 -16.45 -27.64
C MET A 526 -3.59 -17.86 -27.67
N GLN A 527 -4.83 -18.02 -27.19
CA GLN A 527 -5.52 -19.31 -27.25
C GLN A 527 -5.66 -19.84 -28.68
N GLU A 528 -5.92 -18.98 -29.66
CA GLU A 528 -5.97 -19.35 -31.08
C GLU A 528 -4.59 -19.67 -31.65
N VAL A 529 -3.56 -18.89 -31.32
CA VAL A 529 -2.16 -19.15 -31.74
C VAL A 529 -1.72 -20.54 -31.28
N PHE A 530 -1.92 -20.89 -30.00
CA PHE A 530 -1.59 -22.23 -29.50
C PHE A 530 -2.52 -23.30 -30.08
N GLY A 531 -3.79 -22.97 -30.33
CA GLY A 531 -4.78 -23.87 -30.93
C GLY A 531 -4.39 -24.34 -32.34
N GLN A 532 -3.80 -23.47 -33.16
CA GLN A 532 -3.36 -23.80 -34.52
C GLN A 532 -2.30 -24.91 -34.56
N HIS A 533 -1.47 -25.02 -33.52
CA HIS A 533 -0.39 -26.00 -33.45
C HIS A 533 -0.81 -27.36 -32.85
N ARG A 534 -2.00 -27.47 -32.24
CA ARG A 534 -2.48 -28.73 -31.62
C ARG A 534 -2.67 -29.87 -32.62
N GLY A 535 -2.96 -29.55 -33.90
CA GLY A 535 -3.09 -30.58 -34.95
C GLY A 535 -1.78 -31.29 -35.25
N THR A 536 -0.67 -30.53 -35.30
CA THR A 536 0.68 -31.06 -35.53
C THR A 536 1.29 -31.64 -34.25
N TYR A 537 0.99 -31.03 -33.10
CA TYR A 537 1.53 -31.40 -31.80
C TYR A 537 0.40 -31.72 -30.81
N PRO A 538 -0.18 -32.93 -30.86
CA PRO A 538 -1.35 -33.29 -30.04
C PRO A 538 -1.07 -33.29 -28.52
N GLY A 539 0.21 -33.43 -28.11
CA GLY A 539 0.62 -33.35 -26.71
C GLY A 539 0.83 -31.92 -26.17
N LEU A 540 0.52 -30.88 -26.96
CA LEU A 540 0.65 -29.48 -26.55
C LEU A 540 -0.53 -29.02 -25.69
N THR A 541 -0.25 -28.65 -24.44
CA THR A 541 -1.21 -28.03 -23.53
C THR A 541 -0.80 -26.59 -23.25
N TYR A 542 -1.77 -25.67 -23.24
CA TYR A 542 -1.55 -24.24 -22.97
C TYR A 542 -2.30 -23.85 -21.71
N HIS A 543 -1.59 -23.18 -20.78
CA HIS A 543 -2.14 -22.57 -19.58
C HIS A 543 -1.76 -21.10 -19.50
N ARG A 544 -2.70 -20.30 -18.98
CA ARG A 544 -2.48 -18.89 -18.67
C ARG A 544 -2.53 -18.69 -17.15
N ILE A 545 -1.40 -18.27 -16.58
CA ILE A 545 -1.25 -18.00 -15.13
C ILE A 545 -0.74 -16.56 -15.00
N PRO A 546 -1.62 -15.55 -14.85
CA PRO A 546 -1.20 -14.16 -14.82
C PRO A 546 -0.43 -13.87 -13.53
N VAL A 547 0.85 -13.53 -13.67
CA VAL A 547 1.74 -13.15 -12.57
C VAL A 547 2.12 -11.67 -12.72
N PRO A 548 2.07 -10.87 -11.64
CA PRO A 548 2.48 -9.48 -11.68
C PRO A 548 3.92 -9.28 -12.15
N ASP A 549 4.15 -8.31 -13.04
CA ASP A 549 5.51 -8.01 -13.47
C ASP A 549 6.32 -7.36 -12.35
N PHE A 550 7.63 -7.64 -12.30
CA PHE A 550 8.59 -7.17 -11.26
C PHE A 550 8.35 -7.63 -9.82
N CYS A 551 7.10 -7.91 -9.42
CA CYS A 551 6.74 -8.29 -8.06
C CYS A 551 7.06 -9.76 -7.76
N ALA A 552 7.00 -10.13 -6.47
CA ALA A 552 6.89 -11.53 -6.08
C ALA A 552 5.53 -12.09 -6.57
N PRO A 553 5.47 -13.31 -7.13
CA PRO A 553 4.20 -13.97 -7.38
C PRO A 553 3.38 -14.04 -6.08
N CYS A 554 2.06 -13.91 -6.16
CA CYS A 554 1.25 -14.13 -4.96
C CYS A 554 1.22 -15.62 -4.61
N GLU A 555 0.85 -15.97 -3.39
CA GLU A 555 0.90 -17.37 -2.93
C GLU A 555 0.02 -18.29 -3.78
N LYS A 556 -1.10 -17.76 -4.30
CA LYS A 556 -1.98 -18.50 -5.21
C LYS A 556 -1.34 -18.78 -6.57
N ASP A 557 -0.36 -17.98 -7.00
CA ASP A 557 0.36 -18.24 -8.25
C ASP A 557 1.32 -19.42 -8.08
N PHE A 558 1.97 -19.55 -6.91
CA PHE A 558 2.74 -20.75 -6.57
C PHE A 558 1.85 -22.00 -6.52
N ASP A 559 0.65 -21.92 -5.95
CA ASP A 559 -0.32 -23.02 -5.95
C ASP A 559 -0.64 -23.48 -7.38
N ARG A 560 -0.97 -22.53 -8.27
CA ARG A 560 -1.30 -22.81 -9.67
C ARG A 560 -0.13 -23.42 -10.44
N LEU A 561 1.08 -22.91 -10.22
CA LEU A 561 2.29 -23.44 -10.86
C LEU A 561 2.58 -24.86 -10.39
N LEU A 562 2.54 -25.11 -9.08
CA LEU A 562 2.78 -26.44 -8.52
C LEU A 562 1.72 -27.45 -8.98
N GLU A 563 0.44 -27.06 -9.00
CA GLU A 563 -0.64 -27.91 -9.47
C GLU A 563 -0.50 -28.25 -10.96
N ALA A 564 -0.17 -27.26 -11.81
CA ALA A 564 0.08 -27.50 -13.23
C ALA A 564 1.24 -28.48 -13.47
N LEU A 565 2.33 -28.36 -12.70
CA LEU A 565 3.47 -29.28 -12.75
C LEU A 565 3.07 -30.69 -12.32
N ARG A 566 2.40 -30.82 -11.17
CA ARG A 566 1.97 -32.11 -10.61
C ARG A 566 0.99 -32.84 -11.52
N ALA A 567 -0.04 -32.15 -12.01
CA ALA A 567 -1.06 -32.74 -12.86
C ALA A 567 -0.46 -33.27 -14.17
N ALA A 568 0.47 -32.53 -14.77
CA ALA A 568 1.15 -32.93 -15.99
C ALA A 568 2.14 -34.08 -15.77
N LEU A 569 2.94 -34.05 -14.70
CA LEU A 569 3.89 -35.12 -14.38
C LEU A 569 3.21 -36.43 -13.96
N ALA A 570 2.01 -36.35 -13.37
CA ALA A 570 1.19 -37.52 -13.07
C ALA A 570 0.68 -38.21 -14.34
N LEU A 571 0.48 -37.46 -15.44
CA LEU A 571 0.07 -38.01 -16.73
C LEU A 571 1.25 -38.59 -17.52
N ASP A 572 2.36 -37.86 -17.60
CA ASP A 572 3.59 -38.30 -18.25
C ASP A 572 4.82 -37.69 -17.56
N ALA A 573 5.66 -38.55 -16.97
CA ALA A 573 6.91 -38.14 -16.32
C ALA A 573 7.93 -37.53 -17.31
N GLY A 574 7.76 -37.77 -18.62
CA GLY A 574 8.55 -37.18 -19.69
C GLY A 574 8.03 -35.82 -20.20
N THR A 575 7.03 -35.23 -19.54
CA THR A 575 6.46 -33.94 -19.95
C THR A 575 7.48 -32.80 -19.87
N GLY A 576 7.58 -32.01 -20.94
CA GLY A 576 8.36 -30.78 -20.96
C GLY A 576 7.53 -29.56 -20.56
N PHE A 577 8.14 -28.63 -19.85
CA PHE A 577 7.51 -27.39 -19.40
C PHE A 577 8.19 -26.18 -20.05
N VAL A 578 7.39 -25.30 -20.66
CA VAL A 578 7.87 -24.05 -21.27
C VAL A 578 7.18 -22.88 -20.60
N PHE A 579 7.95 -21.96 -20.04
CA PHE A 579 7.44 -20.75 -19.39
C PHE A 579 7.71 -19.52 -20.26
N SER A 580 6.70 -18.67 -20.46
CA SER A 580 6.86 -17.42 -21.21
C SER A 580 6.26 -16.20 -20.52
N CYS A 581 6.93 -15.06 -20.62
CA CYS A 581 6.40 -13.74 -20.27
C CYS A 581 6.71 -12.75 -21.40
N LEU A 582 6.58 -11.43 -21.17
CA LEU A 582 6.91 -10.42 -22.19
C LEU A 582 8.35 -10.59 -22.73
N SER A 583 9.35 -10.57 -21.84
CA SER A 583 10.77 -10.60 -22.24
C SER A 583 11.48 -11.93 -22.00
N GLY A 584 10.85 -12.91 -21.34
CA GLY A 584 11.49 -14.19 -21.01
C GLY A 584 12.45 -14.13 -19.82
N GLN A 585 12.40 -13.02 -19.07
CA GLN A 585 13.31 -12.70 -17.97
C GLN A 585 12.57 -12.87 -16.62
N GLY A 586 12.31 -11.80 -15.86
CA GLY A 586 11.85 -11.87 -14.46
C GLY A 586 10.77 -12.91 -14.13
N ARG A 587 9.58 -12.81 -14.73
CA ARG A 587 8.47 -13.77 -14.51
C ARG A 587 8.86 -15.20 -14.93
N THR A 588 9.41 -15.35 -16.13
CA THR A 588 9.87 -16.65 -16.68
C THR A 588 10.92 -17.31 -15.79
N THR A 589 11.99 -16.59 -15.40
CA THR A 589 13.03 -17.09 -14.49
C THR A 589 12.42 -17.57 -13.18
N THR A 590 11.49 -16.80 -12.61
CA THR A 590 10.82 -17.15 -11.35
C THR A 590 10.05 -18.47 -11.47
N ALA A 591 9.24 -18.63 -12.52
CA ALA A 591 8.49 -19.87 -12.75
C ALA A 591 9.39 -21.07 -13.05
N MET A 592 10.50 -20.85 -13.78
CA MET A 592 11.51 -21.89 -14.00
C MET A 592 12.14 -22.35 -12.69
N VAL A 593 12.49 -21.45 -11.78
CA VAL A 593 13.04 -21.80 -10.44
C VAL A 593 12.01 -22.57 -9.62
N VAL A 594 10.75 -22.12 -9.61
CA VAL A 594 9.64 -22.86 -8.97
C VAL A 594 9.53 -24.28 -9.52
N ALA A 595 9.62 -24.44 -10.84
CA ALA A 595 9.59 -25.75 -11.48
C ALA A 595 10.81 -26.60 -11.11
N VAL A 596 12.02 -26.04 -11.09
CA VAL A 596 13.24 -26.76 -10.69
C VAL A 596 13.13 -27.29 -9.26
N LEU A 597 12.71 -26.44 -8.32
CA LEU A 597 12.53 -26.84 -6.92
C LEU A 597 11.48 -27.96 -6.79
N ALA A 598 10.33 -27.80 -7.44
CA ALA A 598 9.29 -28.84 -7.45
C ALA A 598 9.81 -30.16 -8.05
N PHE A 599 10.59 -30.10 -9.13
CA PHE A 599 11.21 -31.28 -9.75
C PHE A 599 12.21 -31.97 -8.82
N TRP A 600 13.09 -31.23 -8.14
CA TRP A 600 14.02 -31.82 -7.17
C TRP A 600 13.29 -32.50 -6.02
N HIS A 601 12.19 -31.93 -5.57
CA HIS A 601 11.36 -32.55 -4.54
C HIS A 601 10.67 -33.84 -5.00
N MET A 602 10.27 -33.92 -6.27
CA MET A 602 9.59 -35.09 -6.85
C MET A 602 10.55 -36.18 -7.35
N GLN A 603 11.73 -35.80 -7.87
CA GLN A 603 12.66 -36.71 -8.57
C GLN A 603 13.99 -36.91 -7.82
N GLY A 604 14.24 -36.13 -6.78
CA GLY A 604 15.48 -36.14 -5.99
C GLY A 604 16.34 -34.89 -6.21
N PHE A 605 17.03 -34.47 -5.15
CA PHE A 605 17.95 -33.34 -5.20
C PHE A 605 19.28 -33.74 -5.85
N PRO A 606 19.90 -32.85 -6.65
CA PRO A 606 21.29 -33.01 -7.05
C PRO A 606 22.21 -32.84 -5.82
N GLU A 607 23.45 -33.31 -5.92
CA GLU A 607 24.48 -32.94 -4.95
C GLU A 607 24.74 -31.43 -5.03
N VAL A 608 24.27 -30.68 -4.04
CA VAL A 608 24.51 -29.25 -3.92
C VAL A 608 25.86 -29.06 -3.21
N GLY A 609 26.90 -28.74 -3.99
CA GLY A 609 28.26 -28.53 -3.49
C GLY A 609 28.36 -27.41 -2.45
N GLU A 610 29.47 -27.35 -1.71
CA GLU A 610 29.76 -26.28 -0.73
C GLU A 610 30.14 -24.94 -1.40
N GLU A 611 30.60 -24.98 -2.65
CA GLU A 611 30.99 -23.79 -3.40
C GLU A 611 29.76 -23.08 -3.99
N GLU A 612 29.47 -21.88 -3.50
CA GLU A 612 28.42 -21.02 -4.03
C GLU A 612 28.93 -20.17 -5.19
N LEU A 613 28.12 -20.04 -6.25
CA LEU A 613 28.38 -19.10 -7.34
C LEU A 613 28.30 -17.67 -6.77
N VAL A 614 29.37 -16.89 -6.93
CA VAL A 614 29.47 -15.48 -6.52
C VAL A 614 30.08 -14.61 -7.62
N SER A 615 29.53 -13.42 -7.84
CA SER A 615 30.05 -12.42 -8.79
C SER A 615 31.21 -11.61 -8.20
N VAL A 616 31.14 -11.35 -6.89
CA VAL A 616 32.16 -10.67 -6.09
C VAL A 616 32.48 -11.56 -4.89
N PRO A 617 33.72 -12.05 -4.75
CA PRO A 617 34.15 -12.80 -3.58
C PRO A 617 33.96 -11.99 -2.29
N ASP A 618 33.65 -12.67 -1.18
CA ASP A 618 33.45 -12.10 0.16
C ASP A 618 32.31 -11.06 0.30
N ALA A 619 31.54 -10.82 -0.75
CA ALA A 619 30.39 -9.94 -0.72
C ALA A 619 29.12 -10.68 -0.27
N LYS A 620 28.58 -10.34 0.91
CA LYS A 620 27.35 -10.95 1.45
C LYS A 620 26.15 -10.87 0.50
N PHE A 621 26.00 -9.78 -0.24
CA PHE A 621 24.88 -9.57 -1.15
C PHE A 621 24.92 -10.50 -2.37
N THR A 622 26.10 -10.90 -2.85
CA THR A 622 26.21 -11.84 -4.00
C THR A 622 25.75 -13.23 -3.57
N LYS A 623 25.99 -13.60 -2.30
CA LYS A 623 25.44 -14.79 -1.63
C LYS A 623 23.96 -14.68 -1.27
N GLY A 624 23.31 -13.54 -1.50
CA GLY A 624 21.93 -13.32 -1.07
C GLY A 624 21.74 -13.24 0.45
N GLU A 625 22.81 -12.99 1.22
CA GLU A 625 22.78 -12.87 2.69
C GLU A 625 22.28 -11.48 3.13
N PHE A 626 21.11 -11.07 2.64
CA PHE A 626 20.44 -9.85 3.11
C PHE A 626 19.89 -10.07 4.52
N GLU A 627 19.96 -9.08 5.42
CA GLU A 627 19.57 -9.25 6.83
C GLU A 627 18.13 -9.77 6.95
N VAL A 628 17.22 -9.26 6.12
CA VAL A 628 15.81 -9.68 6.10
C VAL A 628 15.62 -11.11 5.62
N VAL A 629 16.43 -11.59 4.67
CA VAL A 629 16.44 -12.99 4.22
C VAL A 629 16.97 -13.87 5.36
N MET A 630 18.03 -13.42 6.04
CA MET A 630 18.62 -14.18 7.15
C MET A 630 17.67 -14.29 8.35
N LYS A 631 16.82 -13.28 8.61
CA LYS A 631 15.74 -13.39 9.59
C LYS A 631 14.74 -14.49 9.23
N VAL A 632 14.38 -14.62 7.95
CA VAL A 632 13.51 -15.73 7.49
C VAL A 632 14.23 -17.07 7.63
N VAL A 633 15.50 -17.16 7.21
CA VAL A 633 16.32 -18.36 7.37
C VAL A 633 16.40 -18.82 8.83
N GLN A 634 16.54 -17.89 9.78
CA GLN A 634 16.58 -18.20 11.22
C GLN A 634 15.24 -18.73 11.76
N LEU A 635 14.11 -18.36 11.15
CA LEU A 635 12.79 -18.86 11.54
C LEU A 635 12.50 -20.27 11.00
N LEU A 636 13.10 -20.64 9.88
CA LEU A 636 12.79 -21.88 9.16
C LEU A 636 13.59 -23.07 9.71
N PRO A 637 12.96 -24.26 9.86
CA PRO A 637 13.70 -25.51 10.05
C PRO A 637 14.69 -25.70 8.91
N ASP A 638 15.95 -26.01 9.24
CA ASP A 638 17.05 -26.16 8.28
C ASP A 638 17.17 -25.01 7.28
N GLY A 639 16.84 -23.78 7.69
CA GLY A 639 16.67 -22.65 6.77
C GLY A 639 17.90 -22.33 5.91
N HIS A 640 19.12 -22.59 6.41
CA HIS A 640 20.33 -22.41 5.61
C HIS A 640 20.40 -23.40 4.45
N HIS A 641 20.00 -24.65 4.69
CA HIS A 641 19.93 -25.68 3.65
C HIS A 641 18.86 -25.34 2.62
N VAL A 642 17.67 -24.96 3.08
CA VAL A 642 16.56 -24.51 2.21
C VAL A 642 16.97 -23.34 1.32
N LYS A 643 17.66 -22.34 1.88
CA LYS A 643 18.19 -21.20 1.11
C LYS A 643 19.22 -21.66 0.07
N LYS A 644 20.18 -22.50 0.47
CA LYS A 644 21.24 -23.02 -0.41
C LYS A 644 20.67 -23.73 -1.63
N GLU A 645 19.60 -24.51 -1.45
CA GLU A 645 18.88 -25.14 -2.57
C GLU A 645 18.23 -24.10 -3.49
N VAL A 646 17.62 -23.05 -2.96
CA VAL A 646 17.06 -21.96 -3.78
C VAL A 646 18.16 -21.25 -4.58
N ASP A 647 19.32 -21.01 -3.97
CA ASP A 647 20.46 -20.40 -4.63
C ASP A 647 20.99 -21.29 -5.76
N ALA A 648 21.11 -22.60 -5.52
CA ALA A 648 21.48 -23.58 -6.54
C ALA A 648 20.46 -23.63 -7.69
N ALA A 649 19.16 -23.50 -7.39
CA ALA A 649 18.12 -23.45 -8.42
C ALA A 649 18.23 -22.18 -9.27
N LEU A 650 18.51 -21.02 -8.65
CA LEU A 650 18.77 -19.76 -9.35
C LEU A 650 20.00 -19.89 -10.27
N ASP A 651 21.09 -20.47 -9.77
CA ASP A 651 22.33 -20.68 -10.51
C ASP A 651 22.15 -21.64 -11.68
N THR A 652 21.27 -22.64 -11.53
CA THR A 652 20.98 -23.61 -12.60
C THR A 652 20.10 -23.01 -13.70
N VAL A 653 19.23 -22.05 -13.37
CA VAL A 653 18.31 -21.41 -14.32
C VAL A 653 18.94 -20.24 -15.08
N SER A 654 19.87 -19.52 -14.45
CA SER A 654 20.59 -18.39 -15.05
C SER A 654 21.98 -18.83 -15.51
N GLU A 655 22.27 -18.71 -16.81
CA GLU A 655 23.55 -19.17 -17.38
C GLU A 655 24.80 -18.55 -16.74
N THR A 656 24.70 -17.30 -16.28
CA THR A 656 25.77 -16.63 -15.53
C THR A 656 25.20 -15.72 -14.44
N MET A 657 26.03 -15.45 -13.42
CA MET A 657 25.69 -14.58 -12.30
C MET A 657 25.82 -13.10 -12.66
N THR A 658 24.89 -12.59 -13.47
CA THR A 658 24.88 -11.19 -13.87
C THR A 658 23.45 -10.61 -13.88
N PRO A 659 23.30 -9.29 -13.71
CA PRO A 659 22.01 -8.62 -13.92
C PRO A 659 21.47 -8.82 -15.33
N MET A 660 22.36 -8.86 -16.34
CA MET A 660 22.00 -9.04 -17.76
C MET A 660 21.26 -10.37 -18.01
N HIS A 661 21.64 -11.45 -17.32
CA HIS A 661 20.98 -12.76 -17.40
C HIS A 661 19.93 -12.97 -16.30
N TYR A 662 19.47 -11.88 -15.70
CA TYR A 662 18.39 -11.86 -14.74
C TYR A 662 18.59 -12.74 -13.51
N HIS A 663 19.83 -12.83 -13.04
CA HIS A 663 20.12 -13.52 -11.81
C HIS A 663 19.58 -12.71 -10.61
N LEU A 664 18.62 -13.28 -9.87
CA LEU A 664 17.83 -12.54 -8.88
C LEU A 664 18.67 -11.88 -7.78
N ARG A 665 19.68 -12.59 -7.25
CA ARG A 665 20.57 -12.07 -6.20
C ARG A 665 21.33 -10.81 -6.66
N GLU A 666 21.71 -10.76 -7.94
CA GLU A 666 22.42 -9.61 -8.53
C GLU A 666 21.48 -8.45 -8.83
N ILE A 667 20.30 -8.73 -9.39
CA ILE A 667 19.31 -7.70 -9.70
C ILE A 667 18.91 -6.91 -8.45
N ILE A 668 18.72 -7.59 -7.31
CA ILE A 668 18.32 -6.92 -6.05
C ILE A 668 19.29 -5.77 -5.72
N ILE A 669 20.60 -6.07 -5.65
CA ILE A 669 21.60 -5.09 -5.23
C ILE A 669 21.90 -4.07 -6.33
N CYS A 670 21.88 -4.48 -7.60
CA CYS A 670 22.09 -3.57 -8.72
C CYS A 670 20.98 -2.52 -8.82
N THR A 671 19.71 -2.92 -8.73
CA THR A 671 18.58 -2.00 -8.74
C THR A 671 18.59 -1.07 -7.52
N TYR A 672 18.98 -1.58 -6.34
CA TYR A 672 19.17 -0.73 -5.16
C TYR A 672 20.24 0.35 -5.39
N ARG A 673 21.40 -0.02 -5.94
CA ARG A 673 22.47 0.95 -6.27
C ARG A 673 22.03 1.97 -7.32
N GLN A 674 21.28 1.54 -8.33
CA GLN A 674 20.70 2.46 -9.32
C GLN A 674 19.73 3.45 -8.65
N ALA A 675 18.91 3.02 -7.68
CA ALA A 675 18.02 3.90 -6.93
C ALA A 675 18.77 4.98 -6.12
N ARG A 676 20.00 4.69 -5.68
CA ARG A 676 20.89 5.65 -5.00
C ARG A 676 21.61 6.60 -5.95
N ALA A 677 21.89 6.14 -7.17
CA ALA A 677 22.52 6.95 -8.22
C ALA A 677 21.51 7.75 -9.06
N ALA A 678 20.20 7.49 -8.89
CA ALA A 678 19.14 8.14 -9.65
C ALA A 678 19.13 9.66 -9.45
N LYS A 679 18.97 10.41 -10.55
CA LYS A 679 18.99 11.88 -10.54
C LYS A 679 17.63 12.49 -10.21
N SER A 680 16.55 11.74 -10.46
CA SER A 680 15.16 12.16 -10.22
C SER A 680 14.59 11.41 -9.02
N GLU A 681 13.87 12.13 -8.15
CA GLU A 681 13.17 11.52 -7.00
C GLU A 681 12.14 10.48 -7.45
N GLN A 682 11.44 10.73 -8.56
CA GLN A 682 10.46 9.78 -9.10
C GLN A 682 11.14 8.48 -9.57
N GLU A 683 12.29 8.59 -10.22
CA GLU A 683 13.08 7.46 -10.67
C GLU A 683 13.67 6.68 -9.48
N ALA A 684 14.23 7.40 -8.50
CA ALA A 684 14.75 6.83 -7.26
C ALA A 684 13.66 6.04 -6.52
N ARG A 685 12.47 6.63 -6.33
CA ARG A 685 11.31 6.00 -5.70
C ARG A 685 10.88 4.72 -6.43
N ARG A 686 10.85 4.76 -7.77
CA ARG A 686 10.49 3.61 -8.61
C ARG A 686 11.50 2.46 -8.49
N LEU A 687 12.80 2.78 -8.59
CA LEU A 687 13.87 1.78 -8.48
C LEU A 687 13.96 1.21 -7.06
N GLN A 688 13.73 2.04 -6.03
CA GLN A 688 13.63 1.59 -4.65
C GLN A 688 12.51 0.56 -4.47
N LEU A 689 11.30 0.85 -4.97
CA LEU A 689 10.19 -0.11 -4.96
C LEU A 689 10.57 -1.43 -5.66
N ARG A 690 11.20 -1.35 -6.85
CA ARG A 690 11.64 -2.54 -7.60
C ARG A 690 12.68 -3.38 -6.85
N SER A 691 13.68 -2.74 -6.25
CA SER A 691 14.69 -3.45 -5.46
C SER A 691 14.08 -4.26 -4.31
N LEU A 692 13.08 -3.68 -3.63
CA LEU A 692 12.33 -4.34 -2.56
C LEU A 692 11.41 -5.44 -3.09
N GLN A 693 10.79 -5.28 -4.26
CA GLN A 693 10.00 -6.32 -4.90
C GLN A 693 10.84 -7.55 -5.30
N TYR A 694 12.05 -7.34 -5.78
CA TYR A 694 12.99 -8.44 -6.07
C TYR A 694 13.46 -9.13 -4.78
N LEU A 695 13.71 -8.37 -3.72
CA LEU A 695 14.06 -8.92 -2.41
C LEU A 695 12.90 -9.76 -1.84
N GLU A 696 11.67 -9.25 -1.90
CA GLU A 696 10.46 -9.99 -1.53
C GLU A 696 10.33 -11.27 -2.35
N ARG A 697 10.55 -11.22 -3.67
CA ARG A 697 10.51 -12.41 -4.53
C ARG A 697 11.50 -13.48 -4.07
N TYR A 698 12.72 -13.10 -3.71
CA TYR A 698 13.72 -14.03 -3.22
C TYR A 698 13.29 -14.68 -1.89
N VAL A 699 12.74 -13.88 -0.96
CA VAL A 699 12.15 -14.41 0.29
C VAL A 699 11.03 -15.41 0.01
N TYR A 700 10.13 -15.14 -0.95
CA TYR A 700 9.06 -16.07 -1.31
C TYR A 700 9.58 -17.39 -1.91
N LEU A 701 10.69 -17.38 -2.67
CA LEU A 701 11.30 -18.62 -3.17
C LEU A 701 11.86 -19.48 -2.03
N VAL A 702 12.50 -18.85 -1.03
CA VAL A 702 12.97 -19.53 0.19
C VAL A 702 11.79 -20.12 0.98
N LEU A 703 10.73 -19.35 1.19
CA LEU A 703 9.51 -19.82 1.87
C LEU A 703 8.82 -20.96 1.10
N PHE A 704 8.77 -20.86 -0.24
CA PHE A 704 8.18 -21.91 -1.07
C PHE A 704 8.99 -23.20 -1.01
N ASN A 705 10.32 -23.13 -1.02
CA ASN A 705 11.14 -24.33 -0.86
C ASN A 705 11.00 -24.94 0.54
N ALA A 706 10.91 -24.12 1.60
CA ALA A 706 10.60 -24.61 2.95
C ALA A 706 9.25 -25.34 3.00
N TYR A 707 8.22 -24.75 2.37
CA TYR A 707 6.92 -25.40 2.21
C TYR A 707 7.04 -26.75 1.48
N LEU A 708 7.81 -26.82 0.40
CA LEU A 708 7.98 -28.05 -0.36
C LEU A 708 8.60 -29.17 0.49
N HIS A 709 9.56 -28.85 1.37
CA HIS A 709 10.11 -29.81 2.35
C HIS A 709 9.07 -30.22 3.39
N LEU A 710 8.44 -29.24 4.05
CA LEU A 710 7.60 -29.49 5.22
C LEU A 710 6.27 -30.19 4.88
N GLU A 711 5.72 -29.96 3.69
CA GLU A 711 4.45 -30.55 3.25
C GLU A 711 4.65 -31.76 2.31
N LYS A 712 5.90 -32.23 2.17
CA LYS A 712 6.25 -33.36 1.29
C LYS A 712 5.57 -34.67 1.69
N GLU A 713 5.58 -34.99 2.99
CA GLU A 713 5.01 -36.24 3.52
C GLU A 713 3.51 -36.33 3.25
N ASP A 714 2.81 -35.19 3.33
CA ASP A 714 1.39 -35.07 3.01
C ASP A 714 1.13 -34.88 1.51
N SER A 715 2.15 -35.05 0.65
CA SER A 715 2.06 -34.89 -0.80
C SER A 715 1.48 -33.53 -1.21
N TRP A 716 1.85 -32.46 -0.49
CA TRP A 716 1.39 -31.08 -0.74
C TRP A 716 -0.13 -30.98 -0.86
N ARG A 717 -0.87 -31.65 0.04
CA ARG A 717 -2.34 -31.56 0.12
C ARG A 717 -2.79 -30.17 0.56
N ARG A 718 -2.10 -29.58 1.54
CA ARG A 718 -2.30 -28.17 1.90
C ARG A 718 -1.58 -27.32 0.83
N PRO A 719 -2.28 -26.39 0.15
CA PRO A 719 -1.63 -25.50 -0.81
C PRO A 719 -0.72 -24.47 -0.10
N PHE A 720 0.29 -23.96 -0.81
CA PHE A 720 1.23 -22.95 -0.31
C PHE A 720 0.52 -21.70 0.21
N SER A 721 -0.55 -21.24 -0.44
CA SER A 721 -1.33 -20.10 0.07
C SER A 721 -1.98 -20.34 1.43
N SER A 722 -2.41 -21.57 1.70
CA SER A 722 -2.96 -21.93 3.01
C SER A 722 -1.85 -22.15 4.04
N TRP A 723 -0.71 -22.74 3.63
CA TRP A 723 0.47 -22.86 4.50
C TRP A 723 1.02 -21.50 4.92
N MET A 724 1.11 -20.53 4.01
CA MET A 724 1.51 -19.16 4.33
C MET A 724 0.56 -18.51 5.33
N ARG A 725 -0.75 -18.74 5.22
CA ARG A 725 -1.76 -18.19 6.16
C ARG A 725 -1.78 -18.92 7.50
N GLU A 726 -1.65 -20.23 7.53
CA GLU A 726 -1.84 -21.04 8.74
C GLU A 726 -0.56 -21.22 9.55
N VAL A 727 0.60 -21.25 8.89
CA VAL A 727 1.91 -21.56 9.46
C VAL A 727 2.83 -20.34 9.41
N ALA A 728 3.13 -19.82 8.22
CA ALA A 728 4.13 -18.75 8.07
C ALA A 728 3.71 -17.44 8.76
N SER A 729 2.42 -17.08 8.69
CA SER A 729 1.89 -15.88 9.37
C SER A 729 2.10 -15.94 10.89
N LYS A 730 1.79 -17.08 11.51
CA LYS A 730 1.94 -17.30 12.95
C LYS A 730 3.40 -17.39 13.37
N ALA A 731 4.28 -17.82 12.47
CA ALA A 731 5.72 -17.80 12.66
C ALA A 731 6.33 -16.39 12.55
N GLY A 732 5.54 -15.37 12.21
CA GLY A 732 6.00 -13.98 12.11
C GLY A 732 6.58 -13.58 10.75
N VAL A 733 6.39 -14.40 9.71
CA VAL A 733 6.94 -14.10 8.36
C VAL A 733 6.39 -12.79 7.80
N TYR A 734 5.10 -12.51 7.96
CA TYR A 734 4.54 -11.23 7.49
C TYR A 734 4.99 -10.03 8.33
N GLU A 735 5.38 -10.21 9.59
CA GLU A 735 5.99 -9.14 10.39
C GLU A 735 7.36 -8.74 9.78
N ILE A 736 8.15 -9.73 9.33
CA ILE A 736 9.41 -9.50 8.60
C ILE A 736 9.14 -8.83 7.25
N LEU A 737 8.17 -9.32 6.47
CA LEU A 737 7.82 -8.73 5.17
C LEU A 737 7.27 -7.30 5.28
N ASN A 738 6.69 -6.95 6.44
CA ASN A 738 6.20 -5.60 6.77
C ASN A 738 7.29 -4.65 7.27
N GLN A 739 8.54 -5.13 7.35
CA GLN A 739 9.73 -4.35 7.65
C GLN A 739 10.83 -4.60 6.60
N LEU A 740 10.43 -4.84 5.34
CA LEU A 740 11.36 -5.18 4.28
C LEU A 740 12.29 -4.01 3.97
N GLY A 741 13.59 -4.26 3.83
CA GLY A 741 14.56 -3.20 3.58
C GLY A 741 15.97 -3.74 3.52
N PHE A 742 16.92 -2.80 3.45
CA PHE A 742 18.37 -3.05 3.50
C PHE A 742 18.95 -2.39 4.77
N PRO A 743 18.59 -2.86 5.98
CA PRO A 743 19.06 -2.26 7.25
C PRO A 743 20.59 -2.23 7.37
N GLU A 744 21.28 -3.16 6.73
CA GLU A 744 22.74 -3.21 6.64
C GLU A 744 23.36 -2.11 5.77
N LEU A 745 22.56 -1.41 4.94
CA LEU A 745 23.01 -0.35 4.03
C LEU A 745 22.42 1.03 4.38
N GLU A 746 21.24 1.08 5.02
CA GLU A 746 20.55 2.33 5.35
C GLU A 746 19.88 2.24 6.73
N SER A 747 19.74 3.38 7.41
CA SER A 747 18.95 3.43 8.65
C SER A 747 17.49 3.06 8.36
N VAL A 748 16.93 2.15 9.15
CA VAL A 748 15.54 1.62 9.05
C VAL A 748 14.45 2.67 9.32
N GLN A 749 14.79 3.96 9.40
CA GLN A 749 13.80 5.02 9.58
C GLN A 749 12.73 4.90 8.48
N ALA A 750 11.47 4.83 8.92
CA ALA A 750 10.32 4.28 8.23
C ALA A 750 10.21 4.63 6.74
N GLN A 751 10.89 3.89 5.87
CA GLN A 751 10.70 4.02 4.42
C GLN A 751 9.30 3.49 4.08
N PRO A 752 8.45 4.24 3.36
CA PRO A 752 7.07 3.81 3.10
C PRO A 752 6.97 2.39 2.53
N PHE A 753 7.83 2.04 1.58
CA PHE A 753 7.83 0.73 0.90
C PHE A 753 8.31 -0.46 1.75
N SER A 754 8.84 -0.22 2.95
CA SER A 754 9.12 -1.31 3.88
C SER A 754 7.85 -2.02 4.35
N ARG A 755 6.74 -1.28 4.42
CA ARG A 755 5.44 -1.74 4.89
C ARG A 755 4.64 -2.40 3.77
N LEU A 756 3.96 -3.50 4.09
CA LEU A 756 3.10 -4.25 3.19
C LEU A 756 2.03 -3.36 2.55
N ARG A 757 1.33 -2.57 3.37
CA ARG A 757 0.29 -1.63 2.92
C ARG A 757 0.75 -0.77 1.75
N CYS A 758 1.86 -0.06 1.92
CA CYS A 758 2.35 0.86 0.89
C CYS A 758 2.92 0.11 -0.31
N ARG A 759 3.73 -0.94 -0.07
CA ARG A 759 4.38 -1.70 -1.15
C ARG A 759 3.34 -2.36 -2.06
N TRP A 760 2.37 -3.07 -1.50
CA TRP A 760 1.36 -3.79 -2.29
C TRP A 760 0.34 -2.87 -2.96
N GLN A 761 -0.01 -1.72 -2.35
CA GLN A 761 -0.86 -0.73 -3.03
C GLN A 761 -0.19 -0.08 -4.24
N GLU A 762 1.13 0.13 -4.20
CA GLU A 762 1.91 0.78 -5.26
C GLU A 762 2.30 -0.18 -6.39
N GLN A 763 2.31 -1.50 -6.13
CA GLN A 763 2.45 -2.55 -7.14
C GLN A 763 1.42 -2.39 -8.27
N SER A 764 0.17 -2.04 -7.96
CA SER A 764 -0.90 -1.86 -8.97
C SER A 764 -0.92 -0.49 -9.66
N ARG A 765 -0.04 0.44 -9.27
CA ARG A 765 -0.04 1.84 -9.77
C ARG A 765 1.01 2.13 -10.83
N SER A 766 1.90 1.20 -11.13
CA SER A 766 3.04 1.42 -12.03
C SER A 766 2.87 0.73 -13.40
N PRO A 767 2.06 1.27 -14.34
CA PRO A 767 2.01 0.78 -15.72
C PRO A 767 3.09 1.41 -16.62
N GLU A 768 3.96 2.27 -16.08
CA GLU A 768 4.99 2.94 -16.88
C GLU A 768 6.03 1.93 -17.38
N PRO A 769 6.42 2.01 -18.66
CA PRO A 769 7.37 1.06 -19.25
C PRO A 769 8.67 0.99 -18.45
N SER A 770 9.30 -0.18 -18.54
CA SER A 770 10.75 -0.23 -18.45
C SER A 770 11.30 0.82 -19.42
N ALA A 771 11.95 1.86 -18.92
CA ALA A 771 12.73 2.72 -19.82
C ALA A 771 13.83 1.85 -20.44
N ALA A 772 14.32 2.18 -21.63
CA ALA A 772 15.46 1.46 -22.22
C ALA A 772 16.68 1.39 -21.26
N GLY A 773 16.77 2.31 -20.29
CA GLY A 773 17.79 2.32 -19.22
C GLY A 773 17.52 1.41 -18.03
N ASP A 774 16.35 0.76 -17.93
CA ASP A 774 16.07 -0.22 -16.86
C ASP A 774 16.64 -1.61 -17.14
N PHE A 775 17.13 -1.82 -18.38
CA PHE A 775 17.69 -3.06 -18.87
C PHE A 775 19.23 -3.03 -18.96
N LEU A 776 19.86 -1.94 -18.49
CA LEU A 776 21.30 -1.73 -18.52
C LEU A 776 21.93 -1.87 -17.13
#